data_AF-A0A933VG89-F1
#
_entry.id   AF-A0A933VG89-F1
#
_cell.length_a   1.000
_cell.length_b   1.000
_cell.length_c   1.000
_cell.angle_alpha   90.00
_cell.angle_beta   90.00
_cell.angle_gamma   90.00
#
_symmetry.space_group_name_H-M   'P 1'
#
loop_
_entity.id
_entity.type
_entity.pdbx_description
1 polymer ?
#
loop_
_entity_poly.entity_id
_entity_poly.type
_entity_poly.pdbx_seq_one_letter_code
_entity_poly.pdbx_strand_id
1 'polypeptide(L)'
;MSDSLLVTKVSLPIMRRMLVPRKRILRQLSEGIQDGHLLTLVSAPAGYGKTTTVRMWVEEGGYPVAWVTLEKSDNDLRQFLIYFLTALEQAEDDLGQAALEVVENTQEVDLQRVLGLLVNDLYKLDQPIILVLEEFQLIENEKIDQFLEAILNQAVANLHLVITTREDPNLPLTRLRVRNQLTEIRAMDLSFSLAETGEFFSNVMRVDLSQEEMETLKNRTEGWVAGLQLAALSLKESIDTAKSVEAFRGTHRHVLDYLIEEVLKSQSEEKQEFLRGTSILDELSPSLCEAVTGLRASREFLHYLEHNNLFLVSLDGERTWYRYHALFAELLRNQLAQTEPAQVDVLHERAADWYEKNGFIQKAIEHAFQISNSANVSKLIEQHAMPMLYQGEVSTVVGWFDRLPESLMQDSPMMCISKAWSLALMQRQTRRMGEIEKALAAAGIALYRINADQALQNLIAGHAASIEAFLLQAPTFAGEKPGKLIETSQRAQRLLPEDEKGIRSVNALNIGYGYAALADYPAAERAYQQAFEDGMVGGNYYAAIYGPINLIAIAIIKGLLNEALLLCETNIDRFNRLLAGQRFPPIGDLSILKGSILLEENRLTEADQALTQGLSLIRWTGEFEALVRGYSALARLRAIQGDQSGMLESIKSLEETRPEVAMYAQALRHRLSAHDPVTNKMSLEEARHWVTQEAVRFDNLPVITGVDPVSEINFRTYLCAAHILTRLAMQNPQPVSLPDMRNYFCRQEKFAEQHELVGWLIEIWIVRALTYHVEGKSEDAHRAMIAALGASASRGYFRIFLDEGDLMRSLLESVAPRLENNDLVVFVKRLLEAMPGESAKVEIDVTHGEALSNRELEVLRLLAAGESYKEIGQQLYLSLNTVQFHVKNIYGKLLVNKRVQAIEKAREMKLI
;
A
#
# COMPACT_ATOMS: atom_id res chain seq x y z
N MET A 1 26.14 9.44 -58.98
CA MET A 1 24.95 8.59 -58.85
C MET A 1 24.98 7.53 -59.95
N SER A 2 25.18 6.27 -59.59
CA SER A 2 24.99 5.12 -60.49
C SER A 2 23.50 4.98 -60.86
N ASP A 3 23.17 4.77 -62.14
CA ASP A 3 21.82 4.70 -62.72
C ASP A 3 20.90 3.55 -62.20
N SER A 4 21.24 2.88 -61.09
CA SER A 4 20.53 1.69 -60.56
C SER A 4 19.99 1.79 -59.12
N LEU A 5 20.16 2.93 -58.42
CA LEU A 5 19.70 3.08 -57.04
C LEU A 5 18.29 3.66 -56.95
N LEU A 6 17.46 3.08 -56.06
CA LEU A 6 16.13 3.61 -55.77
C LEU A 6 16.26 4.78 -54.81
N VAL A 7 16.14 6.01 -55.34
CA VAL A 7 16.19 7.26 -54.56
C VAL A 7 15.19 7.27 -53.40
N THR A 8 14.06 6.58 -53.54
CA THR A 8 13.03 6.46 -52.50
C THR A 8 13.50 5.74 -51.23
N LYS A 9 14.54 4.91 -51.30
CA LYS A 9 15.09 4.17 -50.14
C LYS A 9 16.02 5.02 -49.28
N VAL A 10 16.61 6.05 -49.87
CA VAL A 10 17.55 6.98 -49.21
C VAL A 10 16.95 8.36 -48.94
N SER A 11 15.68 8.54 -49.32
CA SER A 11 14.94 9.77 -49.06
C SER A 11 14.19 9.68 -47.73
N LEU A 12 14.01 10.82 -47.07
CA LEU A 12 13.15 10.93 -45.89
C LEU A 12 11.71 10.50 -46.22
N PRO A 13 11.08 9.62 -45.42
CA PRO A 13 9.69 9.23 -45.60
C PRO A 13 8.74 10.44 -45.60
N ILE A 14 7.69 10.36 -46.43
CA ILE A 14 6.68 11.41 -46.54
C ILE A 14 5.87 11.47 -45.24
N MET A 15 5.94 12.60 -44.55
CA MET A 15 5.12 12.89 -43.38
C MET A 15 3.66 13.11 -43.76
N ARG A 16 2.74 12.47 -43.04
CA ARG A 16 1.30 12.78 -43.15
C ARG A 16 1.02 14.14 -42.52
N ARG A 17 0.08 14.91 -43.08
CA ARG A 17 -0.18 16.30 -42.67
C ARG A 17 -0.85 16.47 -41.30
N MET A 18 -1.43 15.41 -40.72
CA MET A 18 -2.06 15.46 -39.40
C MET A 18 -1.47 14.36 -38.52
N LEU A 19 -0.67 14.76 -37.55
CA LEU A 19 0.05 13.88 -36.62
C LEU A 19 -0.06 14.43 -35.21
N VAL A 20 0.05 13.54 -34.23
CA VAL A 20 0.12 13.92 -32.81
C VAL A 20 1.58 14.09 -32.42
N PRO A 21 2.01 15.28 -31.97
CA PRO A 21 3.38 15.52 -31.56
C PRO A 21 3.68 14.81 -30.23
N ARG A 22 4.44 13.72 -30.27
CA ARG A 22 4.81 12.88 -29.11
C ARG A 22 5.93 13.51 -28.27
N LYS A 23 5.67 14.71 -27.73
CA LYS A 23 6.69 15.58 -27.09
C LYS A 23 7.58 14.87 -26.07
N ARG A 24 7.03 13.91 -25.32
CA ARG A 24 7.80 13.12 -24.34
C ARG A 24 8.91 12.31 -25.00
N ILE A 25 8.58 11.60 -26.08
CA ILE A 25 9.51 10.72 -26.79
C ILE A 25 10.51 11.54 -27.60
N LEU A 26 10.03 12.61 -28.25
CA LEU A 26 10.90 13.55 -28.97
C LEU A 26 11.97 14.13 -28.05
N ARG A 27 11.60 14.49 -26.82
CA ARG A 27 12.56 14.97 -25.81
C ARG A 27 13.58 13.89 -25.45
N GLN A 28 13.16 12.65 -25.21
CA GLN A 28 14.05 11.53 -24.85
C GLN A 28 15.05 11.21 -25.97
N LEU A 29 14.61 11.26 -27.23
CA LEU A 29 15.49 11.09 -28.40
C LEU A 29 16.53 12.23 -28.47
N SER A 30 16.09 13.48 -28.25
CA SER A 30 16.99 14.64 -28.23
C SER A 30 17.98 14.64 -27.05
N GLU A 31 17.55 14.23 -25.86
CA GLU A 31 18.43 14.07 -24.70
C GLU A 31 19.51 13.02 -24.98
N GLY A 32 19.14 11.88 -25.60
CA GLY A 32 20.08 10.82 -25.93
C GLY A 32 21.23 11.25 -26.85
N ILE A 33 20.94 12.01 -27.91
CA ILE A 33 22.00 12.55 -28.79
C ILE A 33 22.82 13.64 -28.09
N GLN A 34 22.21 14.47 -27.23
CA GLN A 34 22.89 15.51 -26.46
C GLN A 34 23.86 14.93 -25.42
N ASP A 35 23.49 13.81 -24.81
CA ASP A 35 24.30 13.08 -23.84
C ASP A 35 25.39 12.23 -24.52
N GLY A 36 25.48 12.24 -25.86
CA GLY A 36 26.50 11.55 -26.64
C GLY A 36 26.28 10.05 -26.76
N HIS A 37 25.04 9.56 -26.67
CA HIS A 37 24.74 8.16 -26.93
C HIS A 37 25.06 7.79 -28.39
N LEU A 38 25.59 6.58 -28.61
CA LEU A 38 25.99 6.11 -29.94
C LEU A 38 24.84 5.47 -30.72
N LEU A 39 23.91 4.84 -30.02
CA LEU A 39 22.79 4.12 -30.60
C LEU A 39 21.47 4.57 -29.96
N THR A 40 20.50 4.88 -30.81
CA THR A 40 19.08 4.93 -30.45
C THR A 40 18.38 3.72 -31.04
N LEU A 41 17.80 2.88 -30.18
CA LEU A 41 17.01 1.73 -30.59
C LEU A 41 15.52 2.01 -30.37
N VAL A 42 14.75 2.06 -31.46
CA VAL A 42 13.29 2.16 -31.44
C VAL A 42 12.70 0.80 -31.82
N SER A 43 12.37 0.00 -30.80
CA SER A 43 11.94 -1.40 -30.95
C SER A 43 10.51 -1.58 -30.44
N ALA A 44 9.59 -1.89 -31.34
CA ALA A 44 8.18 -2.10 -31.03
C ALA A 44 7.44 -2.85 -32.16
N PRO A 45 6.27 -3.45 -31.89
CA PRO A 45 5.46 -4.10 -32.92
C PRO A 45 5.02 -3.14 -34.04
N ALA A 46 4.43 -3.69 -35.09
CA ALA A 46 3.78 -2.89 -36.13
C ALA A 46 2.63 -2.04 -35.57
N GLY A 47 2.44 -0.84 -36.13
CA GLY A 47 1.33 0.04 -35.75
C GLY A 47 1.55 0.93 -34.52
N TYR A 48 2.73 0.90 -33.87
CA TYR A 48 3.06 1.81 -32.76
C TYR A 48 3.58 3.19 -33.21
N GLY A 49 3.84 3.40 -34.49
CA GLY A 49 4.29 4.68 -35.05
C GLY A 49 5.79 4.96 -34.91
N LYS A 50 6.64 3.93 -35.00
CA LYS A 50 8.11 4.04 -34.96
C LYS A 50 8.65 5.04 -35.98
N THR A 51 8.40 4.77 -37.27
CA THR A 51 8.80 5.61 -38.41
C THR A 51 8.33 7.05 -38.25
N THR A 52 7.05 7.24 -37.93
CA THR A 52 6.47 8.57 -37.71
C THR A 52 7.19 9.32 -36.59
N THR A 53 7.51 8.66 -35.49
CA THR A 53 8.17 9.29 -34.34
C THR A 53 9.59 9.72 -34.66
N VAL A 54 10.39 8.83 -35.25
CA VAL A 54 11.76 9.15 -35.66
C VAL A 54 11.78 10.24 -36.73
N ARG A 55 10.87 10.16 -37.72
CA ARG A 55 10.76 11.17 -38.77
C ARG A 55 10.41 12.56 -38.24
N MET A 56 9.50 12.66 -37.26
CA MET A 56 9.19 13.94 -36.59
C MET A 56 10.40 14.48 -35.83
N TRP A 57 11.10 13.61 -35.08
CA TRP A 57 12.26 14.01 -34.30
C TRP A 57 13.40 14.57 -35.15
N VAL A 58 13.75 13.90 -36.25
CA VAL A 58 14.83 14.36 -37.12
C VAL A 58 14.49 15.66 -37.87
N GLU A 59 13.20 15.96 -38.07
CA GLU A 59 12.76 17.24 -38.67
C GLU A 59 12.97 18.42 -37.71
N GLU A 60 12.81 18.18 -36.40
CA GLU A 60 12.95 19.21 -35.35
C GLU A 60 14.39 19.33 -34.84
N GLY A 61 15.22 18.29 -35.01
CA GLY A 61 16.54 18.17 -34.38
C GLY A 61 17.66 19.03 -34.99
N GLY A 62 17.52 19.46 -36.24
CA GLY A 62 18.48 20.36 -36.90
C GLY A 62 19.85 19.76 -37.25
N TYR A 63 20.06 18.46 -37.01
CA TYR A 63 21.26 17.73 -37.42
C TYR A 63 21.15 17.26 -38.89
N PRO A 64 22.27 17.01 -39.58
CA PRO A 64 22.28 16.29 -40.85
C PRO A 64 21.73 14.87 -40.68
N VAL A 65 20.93 14.39 -41.64
CA VAL A 65 20.21 13.12 -41.53
C VAL A 65 20.42 12.28 -42.77
N ALA A 66 21.04 11.12 -42.59
CA ALA A 66 21.05 10.04 -43.54
C ALA A 66 19.91 9.06 -43.18
N TRP A 67 19.07 8.69 -44.13
CA TRP A 67 17.96 7.76 -43.91
C TRP A 67 18.05 6.60 -44.88
N VAL A 68 17.91 5.37 -44.39
CA VAL A 68 17.86 4.15 -45.22
C VAL A 68 16.66 3.30 -44.80
N THR A 69 15.70 3.13 -45.69
CA THR A 69 14.61 2.16 -45.53
C THR A 69 15.04 0.82 -46.15
N LEU A 70 15.21 -0.19 -45.29
CA LEU A 70 15.72 -1.51 -45.68
C LEU A 70 14.61 -2.41 -46.24
N GLU A 71 15.01 -3.29 -47.16
CA GLU A 71 14.20 -4.32 -47.77
C GLU A 71 14.94 -5.67 -47.71
N LYS A 72 14.22 -6.78 -47.96
CA LYS A 72 14.82 -8.13 -47.92
C LYS A 72 16.04 -8.31 -48.84
N SER A 73 16.09 -7.57 -49.96
CA SER A 73 17.21 -7.62 -50.91
C SER A 73 18.48 -6.96 -50.35
N ASP A 74 18.37 -6.10 -49.34
CA ASP A 74 19.52 -5.43 -48.71
C ASP A 74 20.20 -6.31 -47.64
N ASN A 75 19.73 -7.54 -47.45
CA ASN A 75 20.43 -8.52 -46.62
C ASN A 75 21.78 -8.96 -47.26
N ASP A 76 22.07 -8.55 -48.50
CA ASP A 76 23.40 -8.64 -49.10
C ASP A 76 24.32 -7.50 -48.63
N LEU A 77 25.52 -7.85 -48.18
CA LEU A 77 26.49 -6.92 -47.59
C LEU A 77 26.87 -5.77 -48.54
N ARG A 78 27.10 -6.05 -49.83
CA ARG A 78 27.51 -5.03 -50.79
C ARG A 78 26.36 -4.06 -51.03
N GLN A 79 25.16 -4.59 -51.25
CA GLN A 79 23.97 -3.78 -51.47
C GLN A 79 23.65 -2.89 -50.25
N PHE A 80 23.74 -3.45 -49.04
CA PHE A 80 23.60 -2.69 -47.80
C PHE A 80 24.58 -1.52 -47.74
N LEU A 81 25.88 -1.78 -47.97
CA LEU A 81 26.92 -0.76 -47.89
C LEU A 81 26.75 0.35 -48.93
N ILE A 82 26.29 0.01 -50.15
CA ILE A 82 26.02 1.02 -51.18
C ILE A 82 24.92 1.97 -50.70
N TYR A 83 23.78 1.46 -50.21
CA TYR A 83 22.70 2.32 -49.70
C TYR A 83 23.09 3.08 -48.43
N PHE A 84 23.82 2.44 -47.52
CA PHE A 84 24.35 3.04 -46.30
C PHE A 84 25.26 4.25 -46.60
N LEU A 85 26.24 4.07 -47.49
CA LEU A 85 27.21 5.11 -47.85
C LEU A 85 26.58 6.20 -48.73
N THR A 86 25.69 5.81 -49.66
CA THR A 86 24.94 6.78 -50.48
C THR A 86 24.07 7.70 -49.62
N ALA A 87 23.44 7.17 -48.57
CA ALA A 87 22.62 7.99 -47.68
C ALA A 87 23.47 8.98 -46.86
N LEU A 88 24.68 8.61 -46.48
CA LEU A 88 25.63 9.50 -45.80
C LEU A 88 26.13 10.60 -46.72
N GLU A 89 26.51 10.26 -47.96
CA GLU A 89 26.92 11.22 -49.00
C GLU A 89 25.81 12.22 -49.33
N GLN A 90 24.53 11.82 -49.27
CA GLN A 90 23.39 12.72 -49.49
C GLN A 90 23.14 13.68 -48.32
N ALA A 91 23.56 13.31 -47.11
CA ALA A 91 23.31 14.08 -45.91
C ALA A 91 24.40 15.14 -45.66
N GLU A 92 25.65 14.83 -45.99
CA GLU A 92 26.81 15.74 -45.91
C GLU A 92 27.72 15.51 -47.13
N ASP A 93 28.08 16.61 -47.80
CA ASP A 93 28.92 16.58 -49.00
C ASP A 93 30.27 15.88 -48.70
N ASP A 94 30.75 15.07 -49.66
CA ASP A 94 31.99 14.28 -49.60
C ASP A 94 32.06 13.18 -48.50
N LEU A 95 31.02 12.98 -47.68
CA LEU A 95 31.02 11.97 -46.61
C LEU A 95 30.89 10.54 -47.17
N GLY A 96 31.93 9.72 -46.99
CA GLY A 96 31.88 8.30 -47.36
C GLY A 96 32.07 8.01 -48.85
N GLN A 97 32.33 9.02 -49.68
CA GLN A 97 32.53 8.88 -51.12
C GLN A 97 33.69 7.93 -51.48
N ALA A 98 34.85 8.08 -50.80
CA ALA A 98 36.00 7.20 -51.02
C ALA A 98 35.71 5.74 -50.60
N ALA A 99 34.88 5.55 -49.56
CA ALA A 99 34.43 4.23 -49.14
C ALA A 99 33.46 3.62 -50.16
N LEU A 100 32.55 4.42 -50.73
CA LEU A 100 31.60 4.00 -51.74
C LEU A 100 32.31 3.55 -53.02
N GLU A 101 33.30 4.31 -53.50
CA GLU A 101 34.11 3.94 -54.66
C GLU A 101 34.85 2.60 -54.47
N VAL A 102 35.32 2.31 -53.26
CA VAL A 102 35.95 1.03 -52.93
C VAL A 102 34.91 -0.10 -53.00
N VAL A 103 33.70 0.11 -52.47
CA VAL A 103 32.63 -0.88 -52.51
C VAL A 103 32.14 -1.13 -53.95
N GLU A 104 32.07 -0.12 -54.80
CA GLU A 104 31.60 -0.27 -56.19
C GLU A 104 32.63 -0.93 -57.11
N ASN A 105 33.92 -0.60 -56.96
CA ASN A 105 34.97 -0.99 -57.92
C ASN A 105 35.75 -2.26 -57.55
N THR A 106 35.51 -2.85 -56.39
CA THR A 106 36.20 -4.09 -55.95
C THR A 106 35.30 -5.32 -56.09
N GLN A 107 35.90 -6.50 -56.35
CA GLN A 107 35.14 -7.76 -56.47
C GLN A 107 34.80 -8.37 -55.09
N GLU A 108 35.66 -8.18 -54.08
CA GLU A 108 35.41 -8.55 -52.69
C GLU A 108 35.50 -7.30 -51.80
N VAL A 109 34.51 -7.13 -50.91
CA VAL A 109 34.42 -5.97 -50.03
C VAL A 109 35.27 -6.19 -48.78
N ASP A 110 36.34 -5.41 -48.64
CA ASP A 110 37.16 -5.36 -47.42
C ASP A 110 36.53 -4.38 -46.40
N LEU A 111 35.82 -4.93 -45.41
CA LEU A 111 35.14 -4.15 -44.37
C LEU A 111 36.08 -3.30 -43.53
N GLN A 112 37.33 -3.72 -43.29
CA GLN A 112 38.27 -2.93 -42.50
C GLN A 112 38.73 -1.69 -43.26
N ARG A 113 38.95 -1.83 -44.57
CA ARG A 113 39.28 -0.69 -45.43
C ARG A 113 38.12 0.29 -45.55
N VAL A 114 36.90 -0.21 -45.76
CA VAL A 114 35.68 0.61 -45.81
C VAL A 114 35.46 1.35 -44.49
N LEU A 115 35.56 0.65 -43.36
CA LEU A 115 35.41 1.21 -42.02
C LEU A 115 36.47 2.29 -41.74
N GLY A 116 37.74 2.05 -42.07
CA GLY A 116 38.81 3.02 -41.86
C GLY A 116 38.63 4.32 -42.65
N LEU A 117 38.14 4.24 -43.88
CA LEU A 117 37.81 5.42 -44.68
C LEU A 117 36.64 6.19 -44.06
N LEU A 118 35.55 5.49 -43.73
CA LEU A 118 34.36 6.08 -43.14
C LEU A 118 34.65 6.78 -41.80
N VAL A 119 35.40 6.13 -40.89
CA VAL A 119 35.74 6.69 -39.58
C VAL A 119 36.59 7.96 -39.70
N ASN A 120 37.52 7.99 -40.66
CA ASN A 120 38.32 9.18 -40.93
C ASN A 120 37.48 10.36 -41.43
N ASP A 121 36.44 10.09 -42.21
CA ASP A 121 35.55 11.15 -42.69
C ASP A 121 34.61 11.63 -41.58
N LEU A 122 34.04 10.72 -40.79
CA LEU A 122 33.21 11.06 -39.63
C LEU A 122 33.98 11.91 -38.59
N TYR A 123 35.28 11.66 -38.40
CA TYR A 123 36.11 12.45 -37.48
C TYR A 123 36.30 13.92 -37.93
N LYS A 124 36.15 14.21 -39.22
CA LYS A 124 36.29 15.57 -39.77
C LYS A 124 35.03 16.42 -39.61
N LEU A 125 33.89 15.82 -39.24
CA LEU A 125 32.63 16.54 -39.10
C LEU A 125 32.66 17.48 -37.89
N ASP A 126 32.16 18.71 -38.10
CA ASP A 126 32.03 19.72 -37.04
C ASP A 126 30.81 19.49 -36.13
N GLN A 127 29.85 18.67 -36.59
CA GLN A 127 28.63 18.32 -35.88
C GLN A 127 28.28 16.83 -36.07
N PRO A 128 27.55 16.20 -35.12
CA PRO A 128 27.08 14.84 -35.29
C PRO A 128 26.10 14.69 -36.46
N ILE A 129 26.22 13.59 -37.20
CA ILE A 129 25.24 13.15 -38.21
C ILE A 129 24.35 12.05 -37.63
N ILE A 130 23.06 12.09 -37.94
CA ILE A 130 22.10 11.04 -37.60
C ILE A 130 21.97 10.08 -38.78
N LEU A 131 22.20 8.79 -38.56
CA LEU A 131 21.93 7.75 -39.54
C LEU A 131 20.77 6.87 -39.08
N VAL A 132 19.68 6.87 -39.85
CA VAL A 132 18.50 6.06 -39.57
C VAL A 132 18.49 4.81 -40.46
N LEU A 133 18.49 3.64 -39.83
CA LEU A 133 18.23 2.35 -40.45
C LEU A 133 16.82 1.90 -40.09
N GLU A 134 15.94 1.91 -41.08
CA GLU A 134 14.52 1.57 -40.92
C GLU A 134 14.21 0.14 -41.39
N GLU A 135 13.31 -0.54 -40.67
CA GLU A 135 12.91 -1.94 -40.87
C GLU A 135 14.09 -2.93 -40.76
N PHE A 136 14.96 -2.72 -39.76
CA PHE A 136 16.19 -3.50 -39.60
C PHE A 136 15.98 -5.00 -39.35
N GLN A 137 14.80 -5.43 -38.89
CA GLN A 137 14.46 -6.85 -38.75
C GLN A 137 14.51 -7.65 -40.07
N LEU A 138 14.65 -6.98 -41.22
CA LEU A 138 14.85 -7.65 -42.52
C LEU A 138 16.30 -8.07 -42.77
N ILE A 139 17.23 -7.69 -41.89
CA ILE A 139 18.66 -7.99 -41.99
C ILE A 139 19.00 -9.11 -41.01
N GLU A 140 19.42 -10.24 -41.58
CA GLU A 140 19.85 -11.46 -40.86
C GLU A 140 21.35 -11.75 -41.09
N ASN A 141 22.03 -10.97 -41.93
CA ASN A 141 23.40 -11.22 -42.34
C ASN A 141 24.40 -10.76 -41.27
N GLU A 142 25.05 -11.74 -40.63
CA GLU A 142 26.04 -11.52 -39.56
C GLU A 142 27.19 -10.56 -39.95
N LYS A 143 27.57 -10.47 -41.22
CA LYS A 143 28.62 -9.54 -41.66
C LYS A 143 28.19 -8.08 -41.54
N ILE A 144 26.89 -7.80 -41.70
CA ILE A 144 26.31 -6.47 -41.52
C ILE A 144 26.29 -6.12 -40.02
N ASP A 145 25.88 -7.06 -39.16
CA ASP A 145 25.94 -6.88 -37.70
C ASP A 145 27.37 -6.60 -37.22
N GLN A 146 28.35 -7.37 -37.72
CA GLN A 146 29.77 -7.16 -37.41
C GLN A 146 30.27 -5.78 -37.86
N PHE A 147 29.83 -5.30 -39.03
CA PHE A 147 30.17 -3.97 -39.52
C PHE A 147 29.60 -2.87 -38.63
N LEU A 148 28.31 -2.95 -38.27
CA LEU A 148 27.66 -2.00 -37.36
C LEU A 148 28.25 -2.05 -35.95
N GLU A 149 28.55 -3.24 -35.42
CA GLU A 149 29.25 -3.36 -34.15
C GLU A 149 30.64 -2.71 -34.21
N ALA A 150 31.38 -2.90 -35.30
CA ALA A 150 32.71 -2.30 -35.46
C ALA A 150 32.64 -0.76 -35.47
N ILE A 151 31.64 -0.18 -36.15
CA ILE A 151 31.36 1.26 -36.12
C ILE A 151 31.07 1.73 -34.69
N LEU A 152 30.17 1.04 -33.98
CA LEU A 152 29.79 1.40 -32.60
C LEU A 152 30.97 1.25 -31.61
N ASN A 153 31.90 0.32 -31.88
CA ASN A 153 33.09 0.10 -31.05
C ASN A 153 34.19 1.13 -31.27
N GLN A 154 34.32 1.68 -32.48
CA GLN A 154 35.35 2.67 -32.80
C GLN A 154 34.99 4.09 -32.32
N ALA A 155 33.87 4.24 -31.59
CA ALA A 155 33.48 5.40 -30.79
C ALA A 155 33.77 6.74 -31.48
N VAL A 156 33.18 6.96 -32.65
CA VAL A 156 33.21 8.27 -33.30
C VAL A 156 32.04 9.08 -32.74
N ALA A 157 32.35 10.12 -31.95
CA ALA A 157 31.34 10.99 -31.33
C ALA A 157 30.40 11.68 -32.34
N ASN A 158 30.78 11.68 -33.62
CA ASN A 158 30.09 12.40 -34.68
C ASN A 158 29.08 11.53 -35.46
N LEU A 159 28.87 10.25 -35.11
CA LEU A 159 27.80 9.42 -35.71
C LEU A 159 26.82 8.95 -34.63
N HIS A 160 25.55 9.31 -34.80
CA HIS A 160 24.45 8.80 -33.98
C HIS A 160 23.61 7.82 -34.81
N LEU A 161 23.73 6.52 -34.51
CA LEU A 161 22.99 5.48 -35.21
C LEU A 161 21.58 5.35 -34.63
N VAL A 162 20.56 5.29 -35.48
CA VAL A 162 19.16 5.09 -35.09
C VAL A 162 18.66 3.86 -35.80
N ILE A 163 18.23 2.84 -35.05
CA ILE A 163 17.66 1.62 -35.60
C ILE A 163 16.18 1.57 -35.25
N THR A 164 15.33 1.46 -36.27
CA THR A 164 13.91 1.12 -36.06
C THR A 164 13.66 -0.33 -36.47
N THR A 165 13.04 -1.08 -35.56
CA THR A 165 12.91 -2.54 -35.72
C THR A 165 11.65 -3.08 -35.03
N ARG A 166 11.26 -4.29 -35.38
CA ARG A 166 10.18 -5.05 -34.72
C ARG A 166 10.69 -6.05 -33.69
N GLU A 167 11.97 -6.37 -33.73
CA GLU A 167 12.65 -7.31 -32.82
C GLU A 167 14.03 -6.77 -32.48
N ASP A 168 14.61 -7.23 -31.36
CA ASP A 168 15.92 -6.73 -30.94
C ASP A 168 17.02 -7.24 -31.87
N PRO A 169 17.83 -6.35 -32.47
CA PRO A 169 18.87 -6.76 -33.41
C PRO A 169 19.98 -7.51 -32.67
N ASN A 170 20.73 -8.34 -33.40
CA ASN A 170 21.88 -9.07 -32.89
C ASN A 170 23.12 -8.17 -32.71
N LEU A 171 22.93 -7.11 -31.92
CA LEU A 171 23.94 -6.12 -31.56
C LEU A 171 24.24 -6.21 -30.06
N PRO A 172 25.39 -5.72 -29.60
CA PRO A 172 25.81 -5.78 -28.19
C PRO A 172 25.06 -4.75 -27.30
N LEU A 173 23.73 -4.78 -27.30
CA LEU A 173 22.85 -3.82 -26.62
C LEU A 173 23.13 -3.73 -25.12
N THR A 174 23.35 -4.87 -24.45
CA THR A 174 23.68 -4.91 -23.01
C THR A 174 24.96 -4.15 -22.70
N ARG A 175 25.99 -4.25 -23.56
CA ARG A 175 27.26 -3.53 -23.39
C ARG A 175 27.04 -2.02 -23.51
N LEU A 176 26.27 -1.59 -24.49
CA LEU A 176 25.95 -0.17 -24.71
C LEU A 176 25.11 0.40 -23.57
N ARG A 177 24.17 -0.40 -23.03
CA ARG A 177 23.35 -0.04 -21.86
C ARG A 177 24.21 0.19 -20.62
N VAL A 178 25.15 -0.72 -20.32
CA VAL A 178 26.07 -0.58 -19.16
C VAL A 178 26.99 0.64 -19.30
N ARG A 179 27.36 1.01 -20.53
CA ARG A 179 28.22 2.17 -20.80
C ARG A 179 27.46 3.49 -20.89
N ASN A 180 26.13 3.49 -20.73
CA ASN A 180 25.28 4.66 -20.96
C ASN A 180 25.48 5.26 -22.37
N GLN A 181 25.47 4.40 -23.39
CA GLN A 181 25.64 4.76 -24.80
C GLN A 181 24.43 4.40 -25.66
N LEU A 182 23.30 4.05 -25.03
CA LEU A 182 22.10 3.53 -25.68
C LEU A 182 20.86 4.27 -25.21
N THR A 183 20.11 4.86 -26.14
CA THR A 183 18.74 5.34 -25.92
C THR A 183 17.76 4.28 -26.37
N GLU A 184 16.93 3.73 -25.48
CA GLU A 184 15.91 2.74 -25.85
C GLU A 184 14.51 3.33 -25.79
N ILE A 185 13.77 3.19 -26.90
CA ILE A 185 12.35 3.51 -27.00
C ILE A 185 11.60 2.21 -27.29
N ARG A 186 10.78 1.76 -26.33
CA ARG A 186 10.04 0.50 -26.40
C ARG A 186 8.56 0.72 -26.73
N ALA A 187 7.81 -0.37 -26.92
CA ALA A 187 6.37 -0.31 -27.23
C ALA A 187 5.57 0.51 -26.20
N MET A 188 5.83 0.33 -24.90
CA MET A 188 5.19 1.09 -23.82
C MET A 188 5.53 2.59 -23.90
N ASP A 189 6.74 2.95 -24.34
CA ASP A 189 7.10 4.35 -24.57
C ASP A 189 6.37 4.93 -25.76
N LEU A 190 6.10 4.13 -26.80
CA LEU A 190 5.38 4.56 -28.02
C LEU A 190 3.86 4.54 -27.87
N SER A 191 3.31 3.92 -26.83
CA SER A 191 1.88 3.94 -26.53
C SER A 191 1.41 5.37 -26.25
N PHE A 192 0.26 5.74 -26.82
CA PHE A 192 -0.34 7.04 -26.55
C PHE A 192 -0.78 7.16 -25.09
N SER A 193 -0.32 8.24 -24.47
CA SER A 193 -0.89 8.76 -23.22
C SER A 193 -2.34 9.21 -23.42
N LEU A 194 -3.05 9.51 -22.33
CA LEU A 194 -4.41 10.02 -22.42
C LEU A 194 -4.48 11.37 -23.16
N ALA A 195 -3.48 12.23 -22.94
CA ALA A 195 -3.36 13.51 -23.65
C ALA A 195 -3.16 13.31 -25.16
N GLU A 196 -2.22 12.42 -25.55
CA GLU A 196 -1.96 12.11 -26.96
C GLU A 196 -3.15 11.42 -27.63
N THR A 197 -3.86 10.54 -26.90
CA THR A 197 -5.11 9.92 -27.36
C THR A 197 -6.19 10.99 -27.63
N GLY A 198 -6.36 11.95 -26.73
CA GLY A 198 -7.32 13.04 -26.92
C GLY A 198 -6.98 13.93 -28.12
N GLU A 199 -5.71 14.27 -28.29
CA GLU A 199 -5.23 15.01 -29.47
C GLU A 199 -5.42 14.21 -30.77
N PHE A 200 -5.20 12.89 -30.73
CA PHE A 200 -5.43 12.01 -31.87
C PHE A 200 -6.89 12.00 -32.32
N PHE A 201 -7.84 11.83 -31.39
CA PHE A 201 -9.26 11.79 -31.76
C PHE A 201 -9.79 13.14 -32.21
N SER A 202 -9.46 14.22 -31.50
CA SER A 202 -9.94 15.57 -31.81
C SER A 202 -9.32 16.15 -33.09
N ASN A 203 -7.99 16.16 -33.19
CA ASN A 203 -7.28 16.89 -34.24
C ASN A 203 -6.99 16.05 -35.48
N VAL A 204 -6.69 14.75 -35.31
CA VAL A 204 -6.32 13.86 -36.44
C VAL A 204 -7.56 13.16 -36.98
N MET A 205 -8.30 12.44 -36.13
CA MET A 205 -9.44 11.66 -36.58
C MET A 205 -10.72 12.50 -36.68
N ARG A 206 -10.83 13.65 -36.01
CA ARG A 206 -12.04 14.49 -35.97
C ARG A 206 -13.27 13.71 -35.52
N VAL A 207 -13.13 12.99 -34.41
CA VAL A 207 -14.20 12.28 -33.73
C VAL A 207 -14.32 12.87 -32.32
N ASP A 208 -15.49 13.39 -31.99
CA ASP A 208 -15.76 13.96 -30.67
C ASP A 208 -16.08 12.83 -29.68
N LEU A 209 -15.25 12.70 -28.65
CA LEU A 209 -15.42 11.73 -27.57
C LEU A 209 -15.37 12.45 -26.21
N SER A 210 -16.16 11.99 -25.27
CA SER A 210 -16.05 12.38 -23.87
C SER A 210 -14.75 11.85 -23.24
N GLN A 211 -14.35 12.42 -22.11
CA GLN A 211 -13.15 11.95 -21.40
C GLN A 211 -13.26 10.49 -20.96
N GLU A 212 -14.43 10.06 -20.50
CA GLU A 212 -14.68 8.68 -20.08
C GLU A 212 -14.59 7.69 -21.24
N GLU A 213 -15.13 8.05 -22.42
CA GLU A 213 -15.01 7.25 -23.64
C GLU A 213 -13.56 7.16 -24.13
N MET A 214 -12.80 8.26 -24.06
CA MET A 214 -11.38 8.29 -24.41
C MET A 214 -10.54 7.43 -23.46
N GLU A 215 -10.78 7.52 -22.15
CA GLU A 215 -10.13 6.67 -21.14
C GLU A 215 -10.48 5.20 -21.39
N THR A 216 -11.74 4.91 -21.71
CA THR A 216 -12.19 3.55 -22.05
C THR A 216 -11.45 3.01 -23.28
N LEU A 217 -11.39 3.75 -24.38
CA LEU A 217 -10.68 3.31 -25.60
C LEU A 217 -9.17 3.21 -25.39
N LYS A 218 -8.56 4.16 -24.68
CA LYS A 218 -7.12 4.10 -24.35
C LYS A 218 -6.82 2.88 -23.50
N ASN A 219 -7.60 2.64 -22.43
CA ASN A 219 -7.36 1.53 -21.52
C ASN A 219 -7.56 0.19 -22.24
N ARG A 220 -8.55 0.10 -23.14
CA ARG A 220 -8.76 -1.11 -23.96
C ARG A 220 -7.66 -1.34 -24.97
N THR A 221 -7.20 -0.30 -25.67
CA THR A 221 -6.12 -0.40 -26.67
C THR A 221 -4.71 -0.35 -26.09
N GLU A 222 -4.58 -0.14 -24.78
CA GLU A 222 -3.35 0.22 -24.05
C GLU A 222 -2.52 1.32 -24.76
N GLY A 223 -3.19 2.22 -25.49
CA GLY A 223 -2.55 3.30 -26.26
C GLY A 223 -1.94 2.89 -27.61
N TRP A 224 -2.22 1.68 -28.11
CA TRP A 224 -1.74 1.22 -29.41
C TRP A 224 -2.31 2.07 -30.55
N VAL A 225 -1.45 2.79 -31.27
CA VAL A 225 -1.86 3.83 -32.23
C VAL A 225 -2.66 3.27 -33.41
N ALA A 226 -2.26 2.14 -33.99
CA ALA A 226 -3.05 1.49 -35.02
C ALA A 226 -4.40 1.00 -34.48
N GLY A 227 -4.44 0.48 -33.24
CA GLY A 227 -5.69 0.10 -32.57
C GLY A 227 -6.64 1.29 -32.38
N LEU A 228 -6.12 2.42 -31.94
CA LEU A 228 -6.86 3.68 -31.81
C LEU A 228 -7.33 4.22 -33.17
N GLN A 229 -6.49 4.10 -34.20
CA GLN A 229 -6.85 4.51 -35.57
C GLN A 229 -8.00 3.65 -36.12
N LEU A 230 -7.94 2.34 -35.93
CA LEU A 230 -8.98 1.42 -36.37
C LEU A 230 -10.27 1.61 -35.57
N ALA A 231 -10.18 1.88 -34.26
CA ALA A 231 -11.32 2.29 -33.44
C ALA A 231 -11.97 3.56 -34.00
N ALA A 232 -11.16 4.58 -34.28
CA ALA A 232 -11.65 5.85 -34.83
C ALA A 232 -12.30 5.70 -36.22
N LEU A 233 -11.78 4.82 -37.09
CA LEU A 233 -12.40 4.52 -38.38
C LEU A 233 -13.77 3.86 -38.20
N SER A 234 -13.89 2.90 -37.29
CA SER A 234 -15.17 2.25 -36.99
C SER A 234 -16.20 3.21 -36.38
N LEU A 235 -15.75 4.17 -35.55
CA LEU A 235 -16.64 5.17 -34.95
C LEU A 235 -17.22 6.15 -35.97
N LYS A 236 -16.48 6.46 -37.05
CA LYS A 236 -16.96 7.29 -38.15
C LYS A 236 -18.08 6.66 -38.98
N GLU A 237 -18.14 5.34 -38.99
CA GLU A 237 -19.16 4.56 -39.73
C GLU A 237 -20.41 4.32 -38.89
N SER A 238 -20.38 4.61 -37.58
CA SER A 238 -21.50 4.40 -36.67
C SER A 238 -22.38 5.64 -36.51
N ILE A 239 -23.68 5.40 -36.34
CA ILE A 239 -24.69 6.44 -36.06
C ILE A 239 -24.70 6.81 -34.56
N ASP A 240 -24.20 5.93 -33.68
CA ASP A 240 -24.21 6.08 -32.22
C ASP A 240 -22.81 5.78 -31.66
N THR A 241 -22.04 6.84 -31.39
CA THR A 241 -20.64 6.77 -30.93
C THR A 241 -20.52 6.13 -29.55
N ALA A 242 -21.40 6.49 -28.61
CA ALA A 242 -21.36 5.97 -27.23
C ALA A 242 -21.58 4.46 -27.18
N LYS A 243 -22.60 3.95 -27.88
CA LYS A 243 -22.81 2.50 -27.98
C LYS A 243 -21.68 1.77 -28.68
N SER A 244 -21.00 2.43 -29.62
CA SER A 244 -19.90 1.82 -30.36
C SER A 244 -18.61 1.77 -29.52
N VAL A 245 -18.38 2.74 -28.63
CA VAL A 245 -17.29 2.70 -27.65
C VAL A 245 -17.56 1.61 -26.61
N GLU A 246 -18.79 1.49 -26.13
CA GLU A 246 -19.16 0.38 -25.22
C GLU A 246 -19.00 -0.97 -25.91
N ALA A 247 -19.48 -1.10 -27.15
CA ALA A 247 -19.40 -2.29 -27.99
C ALA A 247 -18.00 -2.58 -28.56
N PHE A 248 -17.00 -1.73 -28.30
CA PHE A 248 -15.59 -1.99 -28.63
C PHE A 248 -15.00 -3.10 -27.74
N ARG A 249 -15.62 -4.28 -27.80
CA ARG A 249 -15.29 -5.56 -27.17
C ARG A 249 -15.20 -6.58 -28.29
N GLY A 250 -14.00 -6.94 -28.72
CA GLY A 250 -13.73 -8.11 -29.56
C GLY A 250 -14.61 -8.33 -30.82
N THR A 251 -15.28 -7.32 -31.37
CA THR A 251 -16.28 -7.47 -32.46
C THR A 251 -16.06 -6.53 -33.64
N HIS A 252 -15.10 -5.59 -33.55
CA HIS A 252 -14.78 -4.72 -34.68
C HIS A 252 -13.85 -5.43 -35.65
N ARG A 253 -14.47 -5.98 -36.69
CA ARG A 253 -13.86 -6.76 -37.78
C ARG A 253 -12.48 -6.27 -38.21
N HIS A 254 -12.25 -4.97 -38.37
CA HIS A 254 -10.97 -4.44 -38.87
C HIS A 254 -9.77 -4.59 -37.93
N VAL A 255 -9.96 -4.51 -36.60
CA VAL A 255 -8.87 -4.73 -35.63
C VAL A 255 -8.55 -6.22 -35.51
N LEU A 256 -9.58 -7.04 -35.52
CA LEU A 256 -9.47 -8.49 -35.44
C LEU A 256 -8.85 -9.06 -36.70
N ASP A 257 -9.27 -8.61 -37.89
CA ASP A 257 -8.74 -9.06 -39.18
C ASP A 257 -7.24 -8.76 -39.25
N TYR A 258 -6.79 -7.58 -38.81
CA TYR A 258 -5.36 -7.26 -38.73
C TYR A 258 -4.61 -8.18 -37.75
N LEU A 259 -5.08 -8.33 -36.51
CA LEU A 259 -4.41 -9.17 -35.52
C LEU A 259 -4.41 -10.66 -35.92
N ILE A 260 -5.46 -11.12 -36.59
CA ILE A 260 -5.55 -12.49 -37.10
C ILE A 260 -4.60 -12.68 -38.29
N GLU A 261 -4.60 -11.78 -39.27
CA GLU A 261 -3.83 -11.95 -40.51
C GLU A 261 -2.33 -11.68 -40.34
N GLU A 262 -1.96 -10.60 -39.64
CA GLU A 262 -0.56 -10.18 -39.51
C GLU A 262 0.16 -10.83 -38.33
N VAL A 263 -0.55 -11.12 -37.23
CA VAL A 263 0.08 -11.59 -35.98
C VAL A 263 -0.16 -13.08 -35.75
N LEU A 264 -1.40 -13.57 -35.84
CA LEU A 264 -1.71 -14.96 -35.52
C LEU A 264 -1.42 -15.93 -36.67
N LYS A 265 -1.90 -15.64 -37.89
CA LYS A 265 -1.71 -16.51 -39.08
C LYS A 265 -0.25 -16.58 -39.55
N SER A 266 0.59 -15.62 -39.16
CA SER A 266 2.02 -15.63 -39.44
C SER A 266 2.82 -16.60 -38.55
N GLN A 267 2.20 -17.18 -37.50
CA GLN A 267 2.84 -18.15 -36.61
C GLN A 267 2.62 -19.60 -37.06
N SER A 268 3.51 -20.50 -36.63
CA SER A 268 3.34 -21.95 -36.80
C SER A 268 2.11 -22.47 -36.04
N GLU A 269 1.55 -23.60 -36.49
CA GLU A 269 0.34 -24.21 -35.90
C GLU A 269 0.48 -24.47 -34.39
N GLU A 270 1.64 -24.99 -33.96
CA GLU A 270 1.97 -25.24 -32.55
C GLU A 270 1.96 -23.96 -31.69
N LYS A 271 2.44 -22.83 -32.24
CA LYS A 271 2.42 -21.53 -31.55
C LYS A 271 1.01 -20.94 -31.49
N GLN A 272 0.20 -21.16 -32.53
CA GLN A 272 -1.20 -20.73 -32.53
C GLN A 272 -2.01 -21.51 -31.49
N GLU A 273 -1.78 -22.82 -31.35
CA GLU A 273 -2.38 -23.65 -30.29
C GLU A 273 -1.96 -23.14 -28.90
N PHE A 274 -0.66 -22.87 -28.70
CA PHE A 274 -0.16 -22.31 -27.44
C PHE A 274 -0.83 -20.97 -27.08
N LEU A 275 -0.91 -20.04 -28.03
CA LEU A 275 -1.54 -18.73 -27.83
C LEU A 275 -3.03 -18.85 -27.45
N ARG A 276 -3.79 -19.74 -28.13
CA ARG A 276 -5.19 -19.99 -27.79
C ARG A 276 -5.33 -20.66 -26.43
N GLY A 277 -4.57 -21.71 -26.16
CA GLY A 277 -4.65 -22.49 -24.93
C GLY A 277 -4.25 -21.73 -23.66
N THR A 278 -3.37 -20.73 -23.77
CA THR A 278 -2.96 -19.87 -22.65
C THR A 278 -3.78 -18.59 -22.51
N SER A 279 -4.71 -18.33 -23.45
CA SER A 279 -5.49 -17.08 -23.49
C SER A 279 -6.45 -16.86 -22.31
N ILE A 280 -6.78 -17.94 -21.60
CA ILE A 280 -7.64 -17.90 -20.40
C ILE A 280 -6.91 -17.36 -19.17
N LEU A 281 -5.59 -17.18 -19.23
CA LEU A 281 -4.75 -16.78 -18.11
C LEU A 281 -4.50 -15.27 -18.14
N ASP A 282 -4.70 -14.60 -17.01
CA ASP A 282 -4.36 -13.18 -16.86
C ASP A 282 -2.83 -12.96 -16.77
N GLU A 283 -2.12 -13.90 -16.15
CA GLU A 283 -0.67 -13.93 -16.01
C GLU A 283 -0.13 -15.28 -16.46
N LEU A 284 1.01 -15.26 -17.14
CA LEU A 284 1.65 -16.42 -17.73
C LEU A 284 3.01 -16.65 -17.09
N SER A 285 3.25 -17.87 -16.64
CA SER A 285 4.59 -18.36 -16.33
C SER A 285 4.83 -19.67 -17.09
N PRO A 286 6.09 -20.05 -17.38
CA PRO A 286 6.37 -21.29 -18.10
C PRO A 286 5.71 -22.52 -17.46
N SER A 287 5.78 -22.67 -16.14
CA SER A 287 5.21 -23.80 -15.41
C SER A 287 3.67 -23.83 -15.44
N LEU A 288 3.02 -22.67 -15.40
CA LEU A 288 1.57 -22.58 -15.50
C LEU A 288 1.10 -22.89 -16.92
N CYS A 289 1.80 -22.34 -17.93
CA CYS A 289 1.49 -22.60 -19.33
C CYS A 289 1.62 -24.07 -19.68
N GLU A 290 2.68 -24.74 -19.20
CA GLU A 290 2.89 -26.19 -19.35
C GLU A 290 1.75 -26.99 -18.71
N ALA A 291 1.31 -26.61 -17.51
CA ALA A 291 0.25 -27.30 -16.81
C ALA A 291 -1.11 -27.16 -17.52
N VAL A 292 -1.39 -25.99 -18.08
CA VAL A 292 -2.65 -25.69 -18.76
C VAL A 292 -2.69 -26.30 -20.16
N THR A 293 -1.65 -26.08 -20.96
CA THR A 293 -1.61 -26.53 -22.37
C THR A 293 -1.14 -27.98 -22.54
N GLY A 294 -0.30 -28.48 -21.63
CA GLY A 294 0.42 -29.75 -21.80
C GLY A 294 1.67 -29.66 -22.67
N LEU A 295 2.01 -28.47 -23.20
CA LEU A 295 3.13 -28.25 -24.12
C LEU A 295 4.42 -27.94 -23.35
N ARG A 296 5.42 -28.84 -23.46
CA ARG A 296 6.71 -28.74 -22.73
C ARG A 296 7.62 -27.60 -23.19
N ALA A 297 7.36 -27.00 -24.37
CA ALA A 297 8.16 -25.91 -24.92
C ALA A 297 7.65 -24.51 -24.53
N SER A 298 6.83 -24.38 -23.48
CA SER A 298 6.19 -23.11 -23.09
C SER A 298 7.19 -21.99 -22.80
N ARG A 299 8.36 -22.31 -22.21
CA ARG A 299 9.43 -21.32 -21.98
C ARG A 299 9.98 -20.76 -23.30
N GLU A 300 10.23 -21.62 -24.27
CA GLU A 300 10.76 -21.23 -25.58
C GLU A 300 9.73 -20.37 -26.34
N PHE A 301 8.45 -20.72 -26.23
CA PHE A 301 7.37 -19.93 -26.84
C PHE A 301 7.23 -18.56 -26.20
N LEU A 302 7.24 -18.44 -24.87
CA LEU A 302 7.19 -17.13 -24.19
C LEU A 302 8.40 -16.26 -24.57
N HIS A 303 9.60 -16.82 -24.60
CA HIS A 303 10.81 -16.08 -25.02
C HIS A 303 10.72 -15.64 -26.49
N TYR A 304 10.23 -16.51 -27.38
CA TYR A 304 9.99 -16.16 -28.77
C TYR A 304 8.97 -15.01 -28.90
N LEU A 305 7.83 -15.10 -28.19
CA LEU A 305 6.78 -14.08 -28.22
C LEU A 305 7.29 -12.73 -27.67
N GLU A 306 8.10 -12.74 -26.61
CA GLU A 306 8.76 -11.54 -26.07
C GLU A 306 9.76 -10.95 -27.08
N HIS A 307 10.68 -11.76 -27.60
CA HIS A 307 11.73 -11.32 -28.52
C HIS A 307 11.16 -10.71 -29.82
N ASN A 308 10.11 -11.33 -30.36
CA ASN A 308 9.43 -10.89 -31.58
C ASN A 308 8.37 -9.80 -31.31
N ASN A 309 8.27 -9.31 -30.07
CA ASN A 309 7.27 -8.34 -29.64
C ASN A 309 5.83 -8.71 -30.03
N LEU A 310 5.43 -9.97 -29.87
CA LEU A 310 4.10 -10.49 -30.24
C LEU A 310 3.07 -10.26 -29.12
N PHE A 311 2.85 -8.98 -28.77
CA PHE A 311 1.83 -8.55 -27.80
C PHE A 311 1.93 -9.25 -26.43
N LEU A 312 3.15 -9.64 -26.03
CA LEU A 312 3.50 -10.17 -24.73
C LEU A 312 4.29 -9.13 -23.95
N VAL A 313 3.95 -8.94 -22.67
CA VAL A 313 4.58 -7.96 -21.77
C VAL A 313 5.14 -8.72 -20.57
N SER A 314 6.43 -8.52 -20.25
CA SER A 314 7.03 -9.05 -19.03
C SER A 314 6.57 -8.24 -17.80
N LEU A 315 6.21 -8.95 -16.72
CA LEU A 315 5.73 -8.38 -15.46
C LEU A 315 6.84 -8.23 -14.40
N ASP A 316 7.97 -8.90 -14.61
CA ASP A 316 9.07 -8.99 -13.66
C ASP A 316 10.44 -8.85 -14.34
N GLY A 317 11.43 -8.31 -13.61
CA GLY A 317 12.78 -8.17 -14.15
C GLY A 317 13.49 -9.51 -14.42
N GLU A 318 13.01 -10.59 -13.79
CA GLU A 318 13.53 -11.96 -13.94
C GLU A 318 12.92 -12.71 -15.14
N ARG A 319 11.95 -12.10 -15.84
CA ARG A 319 11.28 -12.67 -17.03
C ARG A 319 10.66 -14.05 -16.76
N THR A 320 10.04 -14.20 -15.60
CA THR A 320 9.33 -15.43 -15.22
C THR A 320 7.82 -15.27 -15.34
N TRP A 321 7.33 -14.04 -15.28
CA TRP A 321 5.92 -13.70 -15.40
C TRP A 321 5.68 -12.76 -16.56
N TYR A 322 4.65 -13.07 -17.34
CA TYR A 322 4.25 -12.32 -18.51
C TYR A 322 2.74 -12.09 -18.48
N ARG A 323 2.26 -11.14 -19.28
CA ARG A 323 0.85 -11.00 -19.63
C ARG A 323 0.70 -10.76 -21.12
N TYR A 324 -0.39 -11.23 -21.69
CA TYR A 324 -0.80 -10.75 -23.00
C TYR A 324 -1.31 -9.31 -22.90
N HIS A 325 -1.15 -8.57 -23.99
CA HIS A 325 -1.86 -7.32 -24.19
C HIS A 325 -3.38 -7.58 -24.21
N ALA A 326 -4.19 -6.72 -23.58
CA ALA A 326 -5.61 -6.98 -23.32
C ALA A 326 -6.43 -7.34 -24.58
N LEU A 327 -6.30 -6.56 -25.66
CA LEU A 327 -6.97 -6.85 -26.94
C LEU A 327 -6.57 -8.19 -27.54
N PHE A 328 -5.28 -8.55 -27.42
CA PHE A 328 -4.78 -9.80 -27.97
C PHE A 328 -5.31 -10.99 -27.15
N ALA A 329 -5.30 -10.88 -25.83
CA ALA A 329 -5.90 -11.87 -24.93
C ALA A 329 -7.40 -12.07 -25.21
N GLU A 330 -8.15 -11.00 -25.44
CA GLU A 330 -9.58 -11.06 -25.77
C GLU A 330 -9.82 -11.74 -27.13
N LEU A 331 -9.05 -11.37 -28.17
CA LEU A 331 -9.12 -12.01 -29.48
C LEU A 331 -8.83 -13.51 -29.38
N LEU A 332 -7.79 -13.90 -28.64
CA LEU A 332 -7.41 -15.30 -28.48
C LEU A 332 -8.48 -16.10 -27.71
N ARG A 333 -9.11 -15.50 -26.68
CA ARG A 333 -10.25 -16.12 -25.96
C ARG A 333 -11.46 -16.32 -26.87
N ASN A 334 -11.79 -15.32 -27.69
CA ASN A 334 -12.87 -15.44 -28.66
C ASN A 334 -12.59 -16.50 -29.73
N GLN A 335 -11.34 -16.59 -30.21
CA GLN A 335 -10.91 -17.65 -31.13
C GLN A 335 -11.05 -19.03 -30.47
N LEU A 336 -10.51 -19.21 -29.26
CA LEU A 336 -10.62 -20.45 -28.49
C LEU A 336 -12.09 -20.89 -28.34
N ALA A 337 -12.97 -19.98 -27.95
CA ALA A 337 -14.40 -20.26 -27.79
C ALA A 337 -15.10 -20.64 -29.11
N GLN A 338 -14.63 -20.13 -30.25
CA GLN A 338 -15.21 -20.41 -31.58
C GLN A 338 -14.65 -21.70 -32.19
N THR A 339 -13.35 -21.93 -32.09
CA THR A 339 -12.68 -23.05 -32.78
C THR A 339 -12.65 -24.31 -31.94
N GLU A 340 -12.50 -24.18 -30.62
CA GLU A 340 -12.27 -25.30 -29.69
C GLU A 340 -13.12 -25.15 -28.40
N PRO A 341 -14.45 -24.98 -28.48
CA PRO A 341 -15.29 -24.73 -27.31
C PRO A 341 -15.21 -25.83 -26.24
N ALA A 342 -14.97 -27.08 -26.66
CA ALA A 342 -14.81 -28.22 -25.76
C ALA A 342 -13.53 -28.15 -24.89
N GLN A 343 -12.51 -27.37 -25.30
CA GLN A 343 -11.26 -27.23 -24.56
C GLN A 343 -11.33 -26.16 -23.46
N VAL A 344 -12.29 -25.23 -23.53
CA VAL A 344 -12.37 -24.09 -22.59
C VAL A 344 -12.49 -24.59 -21.14
N ASP A 345 -13.44 -25.48 -20.86
CA ASP A 345 -13.63 -26.05 -19.52
C ASP A 345 -12.38 -26.83 -19.04
N VAL A 346 -11.74 -27.60 -19.94
CA VAL A 346 -10.54 -28.40 -19.65
C VAL A 346 -9.36 -27.51 -19.27
N LEU A 347 -9.17 -26.39 -19.97
CA LEU A 347 -8.10 -25.44 -19.69
C LEU A 347 -8.33 -24.73 -18.35
N HIS A 348 -9.57 -24.32 -18.06
CA HIS A 348 -9.93 -23.73 -16.77
C HIS A 348 -9.76 -24.72 -15.61
N GLU A 349 -10.07 -26.00 -15.81
CA GLU A 349 -9.85 -27.06 -14.82
C GLU A 349 -8.35 -27.24 -14.51
N ARG A 350 -7.50 -27.34 -15.55
CA ARG A 350 -6.04 -27.45 -15.36
C ARG A 350 -5.43 -26.21 -14.70
N ALA A 351 -5.94 -25.02 -15.04
CA ALA A 351 -5.52 -23.77 -14.41
C ALA A 351 -5.90 -23.75 -12.92
N ALA A 352 -7.14 -24.14 -12.59
CA ALA A 352 -7.61 -24.23 -11.21
C ALA A 352 -6.76 -25.20 -10.39
N ASP A 353 -6.49 -26.40 -10.91
CA ASP A 353 -5.64 -27.42 -10.27
C ASP A 353 -4.21 -26.91 -10.01
N TRP A 354 -3.63 -26.20 -10.98
CA TRP A 354 -2.28 -25.65 -10.83
C TRP A 354 -2.25 -24.54 -9.78
N TYR A 355 -3.22 -23.62 -9.83
CA TYR A 355 -3.30 -22.53 -8.85
C TYR A 355 -3.54 -23.06 -7.44
N GLU A 356 -4.39 -24.07 -7.27
CA GLU A 356 -4.62 -24.71 -5.97
C GLU A 356 -3.32 -25.32 -5.42
N LYS A 357 -2.60 -26.12 -6.23
CA LYS A 357 -1.33 -26.78 -5.82
C LYS A 357 -0.23 -25.79 -5.46
N ASN A 358 -0.25 -24.59 -6.03
CA ASN A 358 0.73 -23.53 -5.77
C ASN A 358 0.24 -22.52 -4.72
N GLY A 359 -0.90 -22.76 -4.06
CA GLY A 359 -1.43 -21.93 -2.97
C GLY A 359 -2.17 -20.66 -3.40
N PHE A 360 -2.39 -20.44 -4.70
CA PHE A 360 -3.15 -19.31 -5.24
C PHE A 360 -4.66 -19.61 -5.25
N ILE A 361 -5.23 -19.86 -4.07
CA ILE A 361 -6.61 -20.36 -3.90
C ILE A 361 -7.66 -19.46 -4.55
N GLN A 362 -7.53 -18.14 -4.41
CA GLN A 362 -8.47 -17.20 -5.02
C GLN A 362 -8.50 -17.35 -6.55
N LYS A 363 -7.33 -17.41 -7.20
CA LYS A 363 -7.24 -17.62 -8.65
C LYS A 363 -7.83 -18.98 -9.04
N ALA A 364 -7.58 -20.03 -8.25
CA ALA A 364 -8.14 -21.36 -8.50
C ALA A 364 -9.68 -21.34 -8.53
N ILE A 365 -10.30 -20.70 -7.54
CA ILE A 365 -11.76 -20.56 -7.45
C ILE A 365 -12.31 -19.68 -8.58
N GLU A 366 -11.61 -18.61 -8.97
CA GLU A 366 -12.02 -17.78 -10.12
C GLU A 366 -12.04 -18.57 -11.43
N HIS A 367 -11.03 -19.41 -11.68
CA HIS A 367 -11.04 -20.32 -12.82
C HIS A 367 -12.15 -21.37 -12.71
N ALA A 368 -12.41 -21.90 -11.52
CA ALA A 368 -13.49 -22.87 -11.31
C ALA A 368 -14.90 -22.29 -11.57
N PHE A 369 -15.11 -20.99 -11.33
CA PHE A 369 -16.36 -20.31 -11.69
C PHE A 369 -16.59 -20.17 -13.20
N GLN A 370 -15.53 -20.29 -14.03
CA GLN A 370 -15.66 -20.24 -15.49
C GLN A 370 -16.05 -21.60 -16.09
N ILE A 371 -15.94 -22.69 -15.33
CA ILE A 371 -16.23 -24.05 -15.81
C ILE A 371 -17.74 -24.26 -15.81
N SER A 372 -18.27 -24.81 -16.91
CA SER A 372 -19.72 -25.06 -17.06
C SER A 372 -20.29 -25.98 -15.97
N ASN A 373 -19.46 -26.90 -15.42
CA ASN A 373 -19.82 -27.77 -14.31
C ASN A 373 -19.47 -27.14 -12.95
N SER A 374 -20.49 -26.71 -12.21
CA SER A 374 -20.32 -26.03 -10.93
C SER A 374 -19.94 -26.96 -9.74
N ALA A 375 -19.78 -28.27 -9.94
CA ALA A 375 -19.37 -29.19 -8.87
C ALA A 375 -17.93 -28.91 -8.38
N ASN A 376 -17.01 -28.57 -9.30
CA ASN A 376 -15.60 -28.30 -8.97
C ASN A 376 -15.47 -27.05 -8.08
N VAL A 377 -16.18 -25.97 -8.38
CA VAL A 377 -16.15 -24.75 -7.56
C VAL A 377 -16.73 -24.99 -6.17
N SER A 378 -17.78 -25.82 -6.05
CA SER A 378 -18.37 -26.18 -4.75
C SER A 378 -17.34 -26.87 -3.84
N LYS A 379 -16.61 -27.85 -4.37
CA LYS A 379 -15.56 -28.58 -3.65
C LYS A 379 -14.42 -27.66 -3.19
N LEU A 380 -13.93 -26.78 -4.07
CA LEU A 380 -12.85 -25.85 -3.73
C LEU A 380 -13.28 -24.85 -2.65
N ILE A 381 -14.49 -24.29 -2.75
CA ILE A 381 -15.02 -23.39 -1.72
C ILE A 381 -15.18 -24.14 -0.40
N GLU A 382 -15.73 -25.36 -0.40
CA GLU A 382 -15.91 -26.14 0.82
C GLU A 382 -14.58 -26.46 1.51
N GLN A 383 -13.51 -26.77 0.75
CA GLN A 383 -12.18 -27.02 1.32
C GLN A 383 -11.49 -25.77 1.84
N HIS A 384 -11.64 -24.63 1.15
CA HIS A 384 -10.78 -23.47 1.40
C HIS A 384 -11.47 -22.26 2.04
N ALA A 385 -12.81 -22.24 2.16
CA ALA A 385 -13.52 -21.11 2.77
C ALA A 385 -13.08 -20.85 4.22
N MET A 386 -13.06 -21.87 5.07
CA MET A 386 -12.65 -21.70 6.48
C MET A 386 -11.16 -21.31 6.62
N PRO A 387 -10.19 -21.98 5.96
CA PRO A 387 -8.79 -21.53 5.94
C PRO A 387 -8.60 -20.07 5.49
N MET A 388 -9.34 -19.63 4.47
CA MET A 388 -9.30 -18.25 4.00
C MET A 388 -9.88 -17.26 5.03
N LEU A 389 -10.97 -17.62 5.71
CA LEU A 389 -11.51 -16.81 6.81
C LEU A 389 -10.52 -16.68 7.97
N TYR A 390 -9.78 -17.75 8.29
CA TYR A 390 -8.73 -17.74 9.31
C TYR A 390 -7.53 -16.84 8.95
N GLN A 391 -7.34 -16.56 7.66
CA GLN A 391 -6.35 -15.63 7.15
C GLN A 391 -6.88 -14.20 6.98
N GLY A 392 -8.16 -13.95 7.29
CA GLY A 392 -8.76 -12.62 7.22
C GLY A 392 -9.35 -12.23 5.87
N GLU A 393 -9.38 -13.15 4.90
CA GLU A 393 -9.90 -12.93 3.54
C GLU A 393 -11.44 -12.97 3.46
N VAL A 394 -12.09 -12.28 4.39
CA VAL A 394 -13.54 -12.34 4.62
C VAL A 394 -14.34 -11.85 3.42
N SER A 395 -13.96 -10.71 2.83
CA SER A 395 -14.66 -10.13 1.68
C SER A 395 -14.60 -11.04 0.46
N THR A 396 -13.47 -11.70 0.24
CA THR A 396 -13.26 -12.66 -0.84
C THR A 396 -14.21 -13.85 -0.69
N VAL A 397 -14.28 -14.43 0.51
CA VAL A 397 -15.17 -15.57 0.79
C VAL A 397 -16.66 -15.18 0.68
N VAL A 398 -17.06 -14.00 1.15
CA VAL A 398 -18.44 -13.51 0.95
C VAL A 398 -18.75 -13.39 -0.53
N GLY A 399 -17.84 -12.83 -1.34
CA GLY A 399 -18.01 -12.71 -2.79
C GLY A 399 -18.19 -14.06 -3.49
N TRP A 400 -17.54 -15.12 -3.01
CA TRP A 400 -17.76 -16.47 -3.52
C TRP A 400 -19.18 -16.97 -3.22
N PHE A 401 -19.66 -16.82 -1.98
CA PHE A 401 -21.01 -17.24 -1.58
C PHE A 401 -22.15 -16.41 -2.18
N ASP A 402 -21.87 -15.17 -2.61
CA ASP A 402 -22.82 -14.32 -3.34
C ASP A 402 -22.97 -14.76 -4.81
N ARG A 403 -21.91 -15.33 -5.41
CA ARG A 403 -21.92 -15.87 -6.79
C ARG A 403 -22.41 -17.31 -6.88
N LEU A 404 -22.27 -18.09 -5.81
CA LEU A 404 -22.59 -19.52 -5.81
C LEU A 404 -24.11 -19.77 -5.76
N PRO A 405 -24.68 -20.55 -6.70
CA PRO A 405 -26.08 -20.95 -6.66
C PRO A 405 -26.46 -21.69 -5.37
N GLU A 406 -27.60 -21.36 -4.78
CA GLU A 406 -28.08 -22.02 -3.55
C GLU A 406 -28.23 -23.53 -3.68
N SER A 407 -28.56 -24.03 -4.87
CA SER A 407 -28.70 -25.47 -5.16
C SER A 407 -27.42 -26.27 -4.89
N LEU A 408 -26.25 -25.65 -4.98
CA LEU A 408 -24.96 -26.33 -4.76
C LEU A 408 -24.59 -26.43 -3.29
N MET A 409 -25.20 -25.61 -2.42
CA MET A 409 -24.99 -25.64 -0.97
C MET A 409 -25.98 -26.53 -0.23
N GLN A 410 -27.08 -26.90 -0.89
CA GLN A 410 -28.23 -27.54 -0.27
C GLN A 410 -27.93 -28.87 0.45
N ASP A 411 -26.87 -29.56 0.03
CA ASP A 411 -26.43 -30.84 0.59
C ASP A 411 -25.09 -30.73 1.35
N SER A 412 -24.54 -29.52 1.52
CA SER A 412 -23.34 -29.29 2.34
C SER A 412 -23.64 -28.39 3.55
N PRO A 413 -23.79 -28.99 4.75
CA PRO A 413 -23.92 -28.23 5.99
C PRO A 413 -22.72 -27.31 6.27
N MET A 414 -21.50 -27.75 5.92
CA MET A 414 -20.27 -26.98 6.18
C MET A 414 -20.15 -25.75 5.28
N MET A 415 -20.63 -25.79 4.05
CA MET A 415 -20.72 -24.60 3.20
C MET A 415 -21.69 -23.57 3.78
N CYS A 416 -22.85 -24.02 4.28
CA CYS A 416 -23.80 -23.13 4.97
C CYS A 416 -23.18 -22.49 6.23
N ILE A 417 -22.44 -23.26 7.02
CA ILE A 417 -21.70 -22.76 8.19
C ILE A 417 -20.59 -21.77 7.77
N SER A 418 -19.83 -22.06 6.72
CA SER A 418 -18.78 -21.18 6.22
C SER A 418 -19.35 -19.85 5.73
N LYS A 419 -20.50 -19.89 5.04
CA LYS A 419 -21.27 -18.70 4.68
C LYS A 419 -21.68 -17.91 5.92
N ALA A 420 -22.26 -18.57 6.93
CA ALA A 420 -22.66 -17.92 8.18
C ALA A 420 -21.49 -17.24 8.91
N TRP A 421 -20.32 -17.91 8.99
CA TRP A 421 -19.10 -17.31 9.54
C TRP A 421 -18.62 -16.11 8.73
N SER A 422 -18.57 -16.20 7.40
CA SER A 422 -18.14 -15.09 6.54
C SER A 422 -19.04 -13.85 6.73
N LEU A 423 -20.35 -14.06 6.88
CA LEU A 423 -21.32 -13.00 7.15
C LEU A 423 -21.16 -12.40 8.55
N ALA A 424 -20.94 -13.26 9.57
CA ALA A 424 -20.72 -12.83 10.94
C ALA A 424 -19.42 -12.01 11.08
N LEU A 425 -18.36 -12.40 10.39
CA LEU A 425 -17.07 -11.69 10.39
C LEU A 425 -17.11 -10.38 9.59
N MET A 426 -17.90 -10.31 8.51
CA MET A 426 -17.98 -9.12 7.66
C MET A 426 -18.66 -7.92 8.34
N GLN A 427 -19.53 -8.13 9.35
CA GLN A 427 -20.24 -7.03 10.01
C GLN A 427 -20.30 -7.13 11.54
N ARG A 428 -19.63 -6.16 12.20
CA ARG A 428 -19.91 -5.71 13.58
C ARG A 428 -21.14 -4.78 13.68
N GLN A 429 -21.91 -4.60 12.61
CA GLN A 429 -23.12 -3.74 12.55
C GLN A 429 -24.35 -4.56 12.10
N THR A 430 -25.49 -4.30 12.72
CA THR A 430 -26.69 -5.16 12.83
C THR A 430 -27.48 -5.45 11.53
N ARG A 431 -26.94 -5.20 10.33
CA ARG A 431 -27.74 -5.10 9.09
C ARG A 431 -27.95 -6.43 8.34
N ARG A 432 -27.17 -7.49 8.61
CA ARG A 432 -27.27 -8.81 7.94
C ARG A 432 -27.65 -9.99 8.85
N MET A 433 -28.18 -9.73 10.07
CA MET A 433 -28.53 -10.80 11.02
C MET A 433 -29.47 -11.85 10.42
N GLY A 434 -30.47 -11.41 9.65
CA GLY A 434 -31.40 -12.33 8.98
C GLY A 434 -30.75 -13.22 7.91
N GLU A 435 -29.61 -12.83 7.33
CA GLU A 435 -28.86 -13.69 6.40
C GLU A 435 -28.05 -14.76 7.14
N ILE A 436 -27.50 -14.42 8.31
CA ILE A 436 -26.79 -15.36 9.19
C ILE A 436 -27.77 -16.43 9.67
N GLU A 437 -28.94 -16.02 10.18
CA GLU A 437 -29.99 -16.94 10.64
C GLU A 437 -30.46 -17.88 9.51
N LYS A 438 -30.63 -17.35 8.29
CA LYS A 438 -30.96 -18.16 7.11
C LYS A 438 -29.88 -19.18 6.79
N ALA A 439 -28.60 -18.78 6.82
CA ALA A 439 -27.49 -19.69 6.56
C ALA A 439 -27.39 -20.80 7.63
N LEU A 440 -27.59 -20.47 8.91
CA LEU A 440 -27.64 -21.45 10.00
C LEU A 440 -28.82 -22.41 9.85
N ALA A 441 -30.00 -21.92 9.48
CA ALA A 441 -31.18 -22.75 9.21
C ALA A 441 -30.95 -23.69 8.01
N ALA A 442 -30.30 -23.20 6.95
CA ALA A 442 -29.93 -24.00 5.79
C ALA A 442 -28.96 -25.14 6.16
N ALA A 443 -27.99 -24.90 7.06
CA ALA A 443 -27.11 -25.96 7.57
C ALA A 443 -27.89 -27.07 8.28
N GLY A 444 -28.91 -26.71 9.08
CA GLY A 444 -29.80 -27.68 9.74
C GLY A 444 -30.62 -28.51 8.74
N ILE A 445 -31.12 -27.89 7.66
CA ILE A 445 -31.85 -28.59 6.60
C ILE A 445 -30.91 -29.55 5.84
N ALA A 446 -29.69 -29.11 5.53
CA ALA A 446 -28.70 -29.92 4.83
C ALA A 446 -28.33 -31.18 5.64
N LEU A 447 -28.16 -31.06 6.97
CA LEU A 447 -27.91 -32.21 7.86
C LEU A 447 -29.01 -33.28 7.75
N TYR A 448 -30.28 -32.85 7.71
CA TYR A 448 -31.41 -33.75 7.57
C TYR A 448 -31.41 -34.44 6.20
N ARG A 449 -31.13 -33.70 5.12
CA ARG A 449 -31.12 -34.24 3.74
C ARG A 449 -30.08 -35.33 3.53
N ILE A 450 -28.87 -35.12 4.04
CA ILE A 450 -27.77 -36.08 3.88
C ILE A 450 -27.81 -37.21 4.92
N ASN A 451 -28.79 -37.22 5.82
CA ASN A 451 -28.88 -38.16 6.95
C ASN A 451 -27.56 -38.22 7.75
N ALA A 452 -27.06 -37.04 8.13
CA ALA A 452 -25.76 -36.87 8.78
C ALA A 452 -25.65 -37.67 10.08
N ASP A 453 -24.46 -38.20 10.36
CA ASP A 453 -24.17 -38.87 11.62
C ASP A 453 -24.09 -37.90 12.81
N GLN A 454 -24.00 -38.45 14.03
CA GLN A 454 -23.94 -37.63 15.24
C GLN A 454 -22.68 -36.74 15.31
N ALA A 455 -21.58 -37.18 14.70
CA ALA A 455 -20.32 -36.43 14.72
C ALA A 455 -20.44 -35.14 13.89
N LEU A 456 -20.96 -35.24 12.67
CA LEU A 456 -21.20 -34.08 11.82
C LEU A 456 -22.31 -33.18 12.39
N GLN A 457 -23.37 -33.75 12.98
CA GLN A 457 -24.39 -32.96 13.68
C GLN A 457 -23.79 -32.14 14.83
N ASN A 458 -22.90 -32.75 15.63
CA ASN A 458 -22.22 -32.07 16.73
C ASN A 458 -21.26 -30.98 16.23
N LEU A 459 -20.51 -31.25 15.15
CA LEU A 459 -19.62 -30.26 14.53
C LEU A 459 -20.42 -29.02 14.10
N ILE A 460 -21.47 -29.20 13.30
CA ILE A 460 -22.31 -28.09 12.80
C ILE A 460 -22.98 -27.34 13.96
N ALA A 461 -23.51 -28.06 14.95
CA ALA A 461 -24.09 -27.43 16.15
C ALA A 461 -23.04 -26.65 16.97
N GLY A 462 -21.80 -27.15 17.02
CA GLY A 462 -20.67 -26.48 17.65
C GLY A 462 -20.32 -25.17 16.93
N HIS A 463 -20.18 -25.19 15.61
CA HIS A 463 -19.94 -23.97 14.81
C HIS A 463 -21.10 -22.98 14.95
N ALA A 464 -22.35 -23.43 14.91
CA ALA A 464 -23.52 -22.56 15.09
C ALA A 464 -23.51 -21.87 16.46
N ALA A 465 -23.21 -22.62 17.53
CA ALA A 465 -23.08 -22.07 18.88
C ALA A 465 -21.88 -21.10 19.00
N SER A 466 -20.79 -21.34 18.29
CA SER A 466 -19.66 -20.40 18.21
C SER A 466 -20.00 -19.10 17.50
N ILE A 467 -20.80 -19.16 16.42
CA ILE A 467 -21.30 -17.96 15.72
C ILE A 467 -22.24 -17.19 16.65
N GLU A 468 -23.15 -17.87 17.36
CA GLU A 468 -24.01 -17.24 18.36
C GLU A 468 -23.19 -16.52 19.44
N ALA A 469 -22.17 -17.20 20.01
CA ALA A 469 -21.26 -16.60 20.99
C ALA A 469 -20.49 -15.41 20.42
N PHE A 470 -20.05 -15.47 19.16
CA PHE A 470 -19.36 -14.37 18.50
C PHE A 470 -20.26 -13.13 18.37
N LEU A 471 -21.53 -13.32 17.99
CA LEU A 471 -22.49 -12.23 17.85
C LEU A 471 -22.87 -11.57 19.18
N LEU A 472 -22.77 -12.29 20.30
CA LEU A 472 -22.98 -11.73 21.64
C LEU A 472 -21.91 -10.70 22.05
N GLN A 473 -20.77 -10.59 21.34
CA GLN A 473 -19.75 -9.58 21.61
C GLN A 473 -20.14 -8.16 21.16
N ALA A 474 -21.22 -8.00 20.38
CA ALA A 474 -21.60 -6.68 19.87
C ALA A 474 -22.05 -5.73 21.00
N PRO A 475 -21.59 -4.45 21.02
CA PRO A 475 -21.93 -3.46 22.07
C PRO A 475 -23.44 -3.24 22.25
N THR A 476 -24.22 -3.52 21.20
CA THR A 476 -25.68 -3.41 21.17
C THR A 476 -26.40 -4.31 22.19
N PHE A 477 -25.70 -5.29 22.78
CA PHE A 477 -26.26 -6.23 23.77
C PHE A 477 -25.78 -5.98 25.21
N ALA A 478 -25.56 -4.71 25.58
CA ALA A 478 -25.26 -4.28 26.96
C ALA A 478 -26.30 -4.71 28.04
N GLY A 479 -27.32 -5.50 27.69
CA GLY A 479 -28.32 -6.06 28.60
C GLY A 479 -28.20 -7.57 28.88
N GLU A 480 -27.46 -8.36 28.10
CA GLU A 480 -27.37 -9.83 28.27
C GLU A 480 -25.96 -10.31 28.65
N LYS A 481 -25.65 -10.10 29.93
CA LYS A 481 -24.60 -10.67 30.81
C LYS A 481 -23.41 -11.42 30.16
N PRO A 482 -22.16 -11.10 30.57
CA PRO A 482 -20.95 -11.88 30.30
C PRO A 482 -21.05 -13.39 30.58
N GLY A 483 -21.91 -13.79 31.53
CA GLY A 483 -22.19 -15.21 31.81
C GLY A 483 -22.81 -15.98 30.64
N LYS A 484 -23.67 -15.35 29.84
CA LYS A 484 -24.28 -16.00 28.66
C LYS A 484 -23.22 -16.25 27.58
N LEU A 485 -22.32 -15.28 27.36
CA LEU A 485 -21.19 -15.43 26.45
C LEU A 485 -20.31 -16.64 26.84
N ILE A 486 -19.99 -16.76 28.13
CA ILE A 486 -19.21 -17.89 28.66
C ILE A 486 -19.97 -19.21 28.46
N GLU A 487 -21.25 -19.26 28.84
CA GLU A 487 -22.07 -20.47 28.74
C GLU A 487 -22.20 -20.97 27.30
N THR A 488 -22.54 -20.08 26.36
CA THR A 488 -22.68 -20.40 24.93
C THR A 488 -21.35 -20.85 24.33
N SER A 489 -20.24 -20.19 24.68
CA SER A 489 -18.90 -20.57 24.20
C SER A 489 -18.43 -21.92 24.76
N GLN A 490 -18.72 -22.20 26.03
CA GLN A 490 -18.42 -23.51 26.63
C GLN A 490 -19.31 -24.62 26.05
N ARG A 491 -20.57 -24.33 25.75
CA ARG A 491 -21.46 -25.25 25.03
C ARG A 491 -20.89 -25.56 23.65
N ALA A 492 -20.41 -24.56 22.91
CA ALA A 492 -19.77 -24.77 21.63
C ALA A 492 -18.54 -25.68 21.76
N GLN A 493 -17.64 -25.44 22.73
CA GLN A 493 -16.46 -26.30 22.97
C GLN A 493 -16.81 -27.76 23.32
N ARG A 494 -17.94 -28.02 23.98
CA ARG A 494 -18.40 -29.38 24.27
C ARG A 494 -18.94 -30.12 23.04
N LEU A 495 -19.47 -29.37 22.06
CA LEU A 495 -20.01 -29.93 20.82
C LEU A 495 -18.92 -30.11 19.75
N LEU A 496 -17.94 -29.20 19.72
CA LEU A 496 -16.84 -29.27 18.77
C LEU A 496 -15.87 -30.42 19.10
N PRO A 497 -15.41 -31.17 18.08
CA PRO A 497 -14.29 -32.11 18.22
C PRO A 497 -13.05 -31.48 18.84
N GLU A 498 -12.17 -32.28 19.44
CA GLU A 498 -10.94 -31.76 20.09
C GLU A 498 -9.90 -31.22 19.11
N ASP A 499 -9.91 -31.74 17.88
CA ASP A 499 -9.05 -31.36 16.76
C ASP A 499 -9.54 -30.11 16.00
N GLU A 500 -10.77 -29.64 16.25
CA GLU A 500 -11.33 -28.41 15.67
C GLU A 500 -10.76 -27.14 16.34
N LYS A 501 -9.43 -27.07 16.39
CA LYS A 501 -8.63 -26.07 17.11
C LYS A 501 -8.88 -24.65 16.62
N GLY A 502 -9.10 -24.49 15.31
CA GLY A 502 -9.36 -23.20 14.67
C GLY A 502 -10.57 -22.47 15.26
N ILE A 503 -11.70 -23.16 15.48
CA ILE A 503 -12.88 -22.55 16.11
C ILE A 503 -12.85 -22.61 17.63
N ARG A 504 -12.25 -23.64 18.24
CA ARG A 504 -12.08 -23.68 19.70
C ARG A 504 -11.31 -22.47 20.23
N SER A 505 -10.32 -21.98 19.47
CA SER A 505 -9.62 -20.74 19.79
C SER A 505 -10.52 -19.50 19.86
N VAL A 506 -11.48 -19.36 18.93
CA VAL A 506 -12.48 -18.29 18.95
C VAL A 506 -13.34 -18.39 20.21
N ASN A 507 -13.79 -19.60 20.57
CA ASN A 507 -14.57 -19.79 21.80
C ASN A 507 -13.76 -19.48 23.06
N ALA A 508 -12.47 -19.87 23.10
CA ALA A 508 -11.59 -19.56 24.21
C ALA A 508 -11.39 -18.05 24.36
N LEU A 509 -11.25 -17.32 23.25
CA LEU A 509 -11.20 -15.86 23.25
C LEU A 509 -12.48 -15.25 23.81
N ASN A 510 -13.65 -15.74 23.39
CA ASN A 510 -14.96 -15.29 23.87
C ASN A 510 -15.14 -15.54 25.38
N ILE A 511 -14.68 -16.70 25.87
CA ILE A 511 -14.67 -17.02 27.31
C ILE A 511 -13.78 -16.03 28.06
N GLY A 512 -12.61 -15.71 27.51
CA GLY A 512 -11.70 -14.71 28.06
C GLY A 512 -12.36 -13.34 28.21
N TYR A 513 -13.03 -12.85 27.16
CA TYR A 513 -13.79 -11.60 27.21
C TYR A 513 -14.87 -11.62 28.29
N GLY A 514 -15.61 -12.74 28.40
CA GLY A 514 -16.63 -12.91 29.43
C GLY A 514 -16.07 -12.84 30.85
N TYR A 515 -14.94 -13.51 31.13
CA TYR A 515 -14.32 -13.48 32.45
C TYR A 515 -13.68 -12.11 32.78
N ALA A 516 -13.08 -11.43 31.79
CA ALA A 516 -12.53 -10.09 31.96
C ALA A 516 -13.62 -9.06 32.33
N ALA A 517 -14.80 -9.18 31.71
CA ALA A 517 -15.96 -8.34 32.05
C ALA A 517 -16.55 -8.65 33.45
N LEU A 518 -16.30 -9.84 34.01
CA LEU A 518 -16.66 -10.22 35.37
C LEU A 518 -15.53 -9.98 36.40
N ALA A 519 -14.41 -9.39 35.97
CA ALA A 519 -13.21 -9.17 36.77
C ALA A 519 -12.57 -10.46 37.35
N ASP A 520 -12.77 -11.61 36.70
CA ASP A 520 -12.05 -12.87 36.99
C ASP A 520 -10.84 -13.00 36.06
N TYR A 521 -9.81 -12.19 36.33
CA TYR A 521 -8.60 -12.13 35.48
C TYR A 521 -7.84 -13.46 35.39
N PRO A 522 -7.68 -14.26 36.46
CA PRO A 522 -7.03 -15.57 36.34
C PRO A 522 -7.78 -16.55 35.43
N ALA A 523 -9.11 -16.49 35.37
CA ALA A 523 -9.87 -17.27 34.40
C ALA A 523 -9.74 -16.70 32.98
N ALA A 524 -9.75 -15.37 32.83
CA ALA A 524 -9.55 -14.69 31.56
C ALA A 524 -8.17 -15.00 30.94
N GLU A 525 -7.09 -14.90 31.73
CA GLU A 525 -5.71 -15.19 31.30
C GLU A 525 -5.56 -16.62 30.79
N ARG A 526 -6.12 -17.60 31.51
CA ARG A 526 -6.13 -19.01 31.07
C ARG A 526 -6.87 -19.18 29.74
N ALA A 527 -7.99 -18.50 29.57
CA ALA A 527 -8.78 -18.57 28.35
C ALA A 527 -8.08 -17.90 27.15
N TYR A 528 -7.42 -16.76 27.35
CA TYR A 528 -6.64 -16.09 26.30
C TYR A 528 -5.37 -16.88 25.93
N GLN A 529 -4.72 -17.51 26.90
CA GLN A 529 -3.61 -18.42 26.63
C GLN A 529 -4.06 -19.63 25.81
N GLN A 530 -5.21 -20.22 26.16
CA GLN A 530 -5.79 -21.31 25.38
C GLN A 530 -6.17 -20.84 23.96
N ALA A 531 -6.72 -19.63 23.81
CA ALA A 531 -7.05 -19.07 22.50
C ALA A 531 -5.80 -18.94 21.61
N PHE A 532 -4.69 -18.50 22.19
CA PHE A 532 -3.41 -18.45 21.49
C PHE A 532 -2.93 -19.83 21.04
N GLU A 533 -2.90 -20.80 21.96
CA GLU A 533 -2.42 -22.15 21.70
C GLU A 533 -3.28 -22.88 20.65
N ASP A 534 -4.60 -22.92 20.86
CA ASP A 534 -5.54 -23.54 19.93
C ASP A 534 -5.52 -22.82 18.57
N GLY A 535 -5.39 -21.49 18.53
CA GLY A 535 -5.37 -20.71 17.30
C GLY A 535 -4.11 -20.98 16.46
N MET A 536 -2.95 -21.07 17.11
CA MET A 536 -1.68 -21.41 16.45
C MET A 536 -1.70 -22.82 15.86
N VAL A 537 -2.27 -23.80 16.59
CA VAL A 537 -2.39 -25.18 16.11
C VAL A 537 -3.42 -25.30 15.00
N GLY A 538 -4.56 -24.61 15.13
CA GLY A 538 -5.68 -24.66 14.19
C GLY A 538 -5.54 -23.77 12.96
N GLY A 539 -4.45 -23.02 12.82
CA GLY A 539 -4.22 -22.09 11.70
C GLY A 539 -5.08 -20.82 11.73
N ASN A 540 -5.79 -20.54 12.82
CA ASN A 540 -6.57 -19.32 13.01
C ASN A 540 -5.72 -18.23 13.66
N TYR A 541 -4.88 -17.59 12.85
CA TYR A 541 -3.92 -16.59 13.33
C TYR A 541 -4.58 -15.32 13.86
N TYR A 542 -5.78 -14.98 13.39
CA TYR A 542 -6.57 -13.90 13.96
C TYR A 542 -6.98 -14.22 15.40
N ALA A 543 -7.61 -15.37 15.66
CA ALA A 543 -7.95 -15.74 17.04
C ALA A 543 -6.70 -15.88 17.91
N ALA A 544 -5.60 -16.41 17.34
CA ALA A 544 -4.34 -16.57 18.05
C ALA A 544 -3.78 -15.22 18.55
N ILE A 545 -3.61 -14.22 17.69
CA ILE A 545 -2.96 -12.95 18.06
C ILE A 545 -3.77 -12.14 19.08
N TYR A 546 -5.09 -12.27 19.08
CA TYR A 546 -5.95 -11.63 20.07
C TYR A 546 -5.79 -12.22 21.48
N GLY A 547 -5.26 -13.44 21.64
CA GLY A 547 -4.87 -13.98 22.94
C GLY A 547 -3.80 -13.11 23.62
N PRO A 548 -2.59 -12.97 23.05
CA PRO A 548 -1.54 -12.11 23.58
C PRO A 548 -1.94 -10.63 23.72
N ILE A 549 -2.68 -10.06 22.77
CA ILE A 549 -3.18 -8.67 22.86
C ILE A 549 -3.93 -8.46 24.18
N ASN A 550 -4.86 -9.36 24.51
CA ASN A 550 -5.64 -9.26 25.73
C ASN A 550 -4.86 -9.61 27.01
N LEU A 551 -3.90 -10.54 26.93
CA LEU A 551 -2.97 -10.81 28.04
C LEU A 551 -2.11 -9.57 28.36
N ILE A 552 -1.62 -8.86 27.33
CA ILE A 552 -0.87 -7.61 27.48
C ILE A 552 -1.76 -6.52 28.10
N ALA A 553 -3.00 -6.39 27.65
CA ALA A 553 -3.95 -5.46 28.26
C ALA A 553 -4.17 -5.74 29.75
N ILE A 554 -4.34 -7.02 30.14
CA ILE A 554 -4.43 -7.44 31.54
C ILE A 554 -3.12 -7.14 32.31
N ALA A 555 -1.96 -7.39 31.72
CA ALA A 555 -0.68 -7.08 32.33
C ALA A 555 -0.52 -5.58 32.62
N ILE A 556 -0.95 -4.71 31.69
CA ILE A 556 -0.92 -3.25 31.86
C ILE A 556 -1.80 -2.81 33.04
N ILE A 557 -3.04 -3.29 33.15
CA ILE A 557 -3.92 -2.93 34.29
C ILE A 557 -3.43 -3.49 35.64
N LYS A 558 -2.72 -4.63 35.63
CA LYS A 558 -2.02 -5.19 36.79
C LYS A 558 -0.69 -4.50 37.10
N GLY A 559 -0.28 -3.51 36.30
CA GLY A 559 0.95 -2.75 36.48
C GLY A 559 2.24 -3.47 36.06
N LEU A 560 2.15 -4.54 35.27
CA LEU A 560 3.28 -5.38 34.87
C LEU A 560 3.87 -4.92 33.52
N LEU A 561 4.31 -3.66 33.43
CA LEU A 561 4.74 -3.05 32.16
C LEU A 561 5.92 -3.77 31.48
N ASN A 562 6.91 -4.20 32.26
CA ASN A 562 8.08 -4.93 31.72
C ASN A 562 7.68 -6.26 31.06
N GLU A 563 6.77 -7.00 31.68
CA GLU A 563 6.25 -8.25 31.13
C GLU A 563 5.38 -7.99 29.89
N ALA A 564 4.52 -6.97 29.96
CA ALA A 564 3.70 -6.52 28.85
C ALA A 564 4.55 -6.12 27.63
N LEU A 565 5.65 -5.39 27.84
CA LEU A 565 6.57 -4.99 26.77
C LEU A 565 7.25 -6.20 26.12
N LEU A 566 7.75 -7.13 26.94
CA LEU A 566 8.36 -8.37 26.44
C LEU A 566 7.37 -9.21 25.62
N LEU A 567 6.11 -9.29 26.07
CA LEU A 567 5.04 -9.98 25.35
C LEU A 567 4.72 -9.30 24.02
N CYS A 568 4.72 -7.96 23.95
CA CYS A 568 4.57 -7.22 22.70
C CYS A 568 5.68 -7.61 21.71
N GLU A 569 6.95 -7.49 22.13
CA GLU A 569 8.11 -7.72 21.26
C GLU A 569 8.18 -9.17 20.77
N THR A 570 7.96 -10.13 21.67
CA THR A 570 7.98 -11.56 21.34
C THR A 570 6.90 -11.92 20.32
N ASN A 571 5.70 -11.36 20.44
CA ASN A 571 4.60 -11.68 19.53
C ASN A 571 4.68 -10.92 18.20
N ILE A 572 5.13 -9.67 18.19
CA ILE A 572 5.42 -8.94 16.95
C ILE A 572 6.43 -9.73 16.10
N ASP A 573 7.54 -10.16 16.70
CA ASP A 573 8.56 -10.96 16.02
C ASP A 573 8.01 -12.30 15.53
N ARG A 574 7.23 -12.99 16.37
CA ARG A 574 6.64 -14.29 16.03
C ARG A 574 5.73 -14.20 14.81
N PHE A 575 4.78 -13.28 14.81
CA PHE A 575 3.81 -13.15 13.71
C PHE A 575 4.44 -12.58 12.43
N ASN A 576 5.40 -11.65 12.54
CA ASN A 576 6.15 -11.17 11.38
C ASN A 576 6.92 -12.29 10.67
N ARG A 577 7.55 -13.20 11.43
CA ARG A 577 8.25 -14.37 10.85
C ARG A 577 7.27 -15.37 10.24
N LEU A 578 6.18 -15.65 10.95
CA LEU A 578 5.16 -16.61 10.50
C LEU A 578 4.51 -16.20 9.18
N LEU A 579 4.27 -14.89 9.00
CA LEU A 579 3.55 -14.35 7.86
C LEU A 579 4.48 -13.83 6.76
N ALA A 580 5.79 -14.02 6.90
CA ALA A 580 6.81 -13.65 5.90
C ALA A 580 6.67 -12.21 5.34
N GLY A 581 6.25 -11.27 6.18
CA GLY A 581 6.04 -9.87 5.79
C GLY A 581 4.71 -9.57 5.07
N GLN A 582 3.79 -10.53 4.98
CA GLN A 582 2.42 -10.26 4.55
C GLN A 582 1.74 -9.26 5.49
N ARG A 583 0.89 -8.40 4.92
CA ARG A 583 0.18 -7.38 5.70
C ARG A 583 -0.85 -8.06 6.61
N PHE A 584 -0.59 -8.04 7.91
CA PHE A 584 -1.48 -8.61 8.92
C PHE A 584 -1.83 -7.54 9.96
N PRO A 585 -2.96 -6.85 9.79
CA PRO A 585 -3.30 -5.66 10.57
C PRO A 585 -3.25 -5.81 12.10
N PRO A 586 -3.64 -6.93 12.73
CA PRO A 586 -3.61 -7.06 14.19
C PRO A 586 -2.22 -6.91 14.84
N ILE A 587 -1.12 -7.06 14.08
CA ILE A 587 0.24 -6.72 14.57
C ILE A 587 0.35 -5.23 14.93
N GLY A 588 -0.48 -4.39 14.30
CA GLY A 588 -0.58 -2.99 14.63
C GLY A 588 -1.05 -2.74 16.07
N ASP A 589 -1.90 -3.59 16.65
CA ASP A 589 -2.41 -3.41 18.00
C ASP A 589 -1.32 -3.73 19.02
N LEU A 590 -0.54 -4.80 18.78
CA LEU A 590 0.68 -5.06 19.55
C LEU A 590 1.67 -3.89 19.48
N SER A 591 1.80 -3.25 18.32
CA SER A 591 2.66 -2.07 18.15
C SER A 591 2.11 -0.85 18.90
N ILE A 592 0.79 -0.66 18.92
CA ILE A 592 0.12 0.39 19.70
C ILE A 592 0.29 0.17 21.21
N LEU A 593 0.12 -1.07 21.68
CA LEU A 593 0.35 -1.47 23.07
C LEU A 593 1.81 -1.23 23.46
N LYS A 594 2.77 -1.65 22.63
CA LYS A 594 4.19 -1.36 22.81
C LYS A 594 4.44 0.14 22.93
N GLY A 595 3.91 0.93 22.00
CA GLY A 595 4.06 2.38 22.00
C GLY A 595 3.47 3.05 23.25
N SER A 596 2.33 2.55 23.74
CA SER A 596 1.69 3.02 24.97
C SER A 596 2.53 2.72 26.21
N ILE A 597 3.14 1.53 26.28
CA ILE A 597 4.05 1.16 27.39
C ILE A 597 5.32 2.01 27.37
N LEU A 598 5.93 2.18 26.19
CA LEU A 598 7.12 3.02 26.00
C LEU A 598 6.86 4.49 26.35
N LEU A 599 5.64 4.98 26.09
CA LEU A 599 5.21 6.29 26.51
C LEU A 599 5.23 6.41 28.04
N GLU A 600 4.72 5.41 28.77
CA GLU A 600 4.74 5.39 30.25
C GLU A 600 6.16 5.30 30.83
N GLU A 601 7.09 4.64 30.13
CA GLU A 601 8.52 4.62 30.46
C GLU A 601 9.26 5.92 30.08
N ASN A 602 8.56 6.91 29.49
CA ASN A 602 9.10 8.17 28.99
C ASN A 602 10.13 8.01 27.85
N ARG A 603 10.02 6.93 27.06
CA ARG A 603 10.83 6.66 25.84
C ARG A 603 10.12 7.21 24.60
N LEU A 604 10.05 8.54 24.52
CA LEU A 604 9.15 9.26 23.61
C LEU A 604 9.39 8.96 22.12
N THR A 605 10.64 8.87 21.67
CA THR A 605 10.97 8.60 20.25
C THR A 605 10.54 7.20 19.82
N GLU A 606 10.79 6.20 20.67
CA GLU A 606 10.41 4.81 20.38
C GLU A 606 8.88 4.64 20.46
N ALA A 607 8.23 5.33 21.39
CA ALA A 607 6.78 5.40 21.48
C ALA A 607 6.15 5.98 20.19
N ASP A 608 6.70 7.08 19.66
CA ASP A 608 6.23 7.70 18.40
C ASP A 608 6.29 6.72 17.22
N GLN A 609 7.43 6.05 17.07
CA GLN A 609 7.66 5.08 16.00
C GLN A 609 6.66 3.92 16.09
N ALA A 610 6.50 3.32 17.28
CA ALA A 610 5.62 2.17 17.49
C ALA A 610 4.13 2.55 17.30
N LEU A 611 3.69 3.70 17.82
CA LEU A 611 2.31 4.19 17.66
C LEU A 611 1.99 4.51 16.19
N THR A 612 2.87 5.23 15.51
CA THR A 612 2.69 5.62 14.11
C THR A 612 2.67 4.38 13.20
N GLN A 613 3.58 3.44 13.42
CA GLN A 613 3.59 2.16 12.72
C GLN A 613 2.30 1.38 12.96
N GLY A 614 1.88 1.22 14.21
CA GLY A 614 0.69 0.44 14.56
C GLY A 614 -0.60 1.03 13.99
N LEU A 615 -0.79 2.35 14.09
CA LEU A 615 -1.95 3.04 13.50
C LEU A 615 -1.98 2.92 11.97
N SER A 616 -0.83 2.93 11.30
CA SER A 616 -0.77 2.76 9.84
C SER A 616 -1.26 1.38 9.36
N LEU A 617 -1.08 0.35 10.19
CA LEU A 617 -1.51 -1.02 9.89
C LEU A 617 -3.03 -1.19 10.08
N ILE A 618 -3.61 -0.57 11.11
CA ILE A 618 -4.99 -0.79 11.57
C ILE A 618 -6.01 0.23 11.03
N ARG A 619 -5.55 1.36 10.47
CA ARG A 619 -6.44 2.47 10.02
C ARG A 619 -7.66 2.03 9.20
N TRP A 620 -7.55 0.94 8.46
CA TRP A 620 -8.57 0.46 7.52
C TRP A 620 -9.39 -0.74 8.02
N THR A 621 -9.08 -1.31 9.18
CA THR A 621 -9.74 -2.54 9.68
C THR A 621 -10.92 -2.28 10.62
N GLY A 622 -11.05 -1.07 11.17
CA GLY A 622 -12.13 -0.74 12.10
C GLY A 622 -12.01 -1.40 13.48
N GLU A 623 -10.80 -1.79 13.88
CA GLU A 623 -10.49 -2.27 15.25
C GLU A 623 -10.53 -1.10 16.24
N PHE A 624 -11.74 -0.77 16.69
CA PHE A 624 -11.97 0.45 17.47
C PHE A 624 -11.17 0.51 18.78
N GLU A 625 -10.94 -0.60 19.47
CA GLU A 625 -10.19 -0.62 20.74
C GLU A 625 -8.73 -0.22 20.53
N ALA A 626 -8.09 -0.79 19.51
CA ALA A 626 -6.74 -0.45 19.11
C ALA A 626 -6.65 1.02 18.67
N LEU A 627 -7.62 1.51 17.88
CA LEU A 627 -7.70 2.91 17.46
C LEU A 627 -7.88 3.85 18.66
N VAL A 628 -8.74 3.49 19.63
CA VAL A 628 -8.95 4.26 20.87
C VAL A 628 -7.64 4.37 21.63
N ARG A 629 -6.94 3.25 21.88
CA ARG A 629 -5.64 3.26 22.57
C ARG A 629 -4.60 4.08 21.80
N GLY A 630 -4.48 3.83 20.50
CA GLY A 630 -3.46 4.44 19.64
C GLY A 630 -3.60 5.95 19.51
N TYR A 631 -4.80 6.46 19.19
CA TYR A 631 -5.02 7.90 19.09
C TYR A 631 -4.96 8.59 20.46
N SER A 632 -5.35 7.93 21.54
CA SER A 632 -5.21 8.48 22.90
C SER A 632 -3.74 8.65 23.29
N ALA A 633 -2.92 7.62 23.05
CA ALA A 633 -1.48 7.68 23.31
C ALA A 633 -0.77 8.68 22.39
N LEU A 634 -1.16 8.76 21.12
CA LEU A 634 -0.59 9.73 20.17
C LEU A 634 -0.97 11.17 20.53
N ALA A 635 -2.22 11.43 20.93
CA ALA A 635 -2.64 12.74 21.40
C ALA A 635 -1.82 13.19 22.62
N ARG A 636 -1.61 12.28 23.59
CA ARG A 636 -0.73 12.52 24.75
C ARG A 636 0.70 12.83 24.28
N LEU A 637 1.29 12.01 23.42
CA LEU A 637 2.65 12.19 22.92
C LEU A 637 2.83 13.53 22.18
N ARG A 638 1.90 13.93 21.31
CA ARG A 638 1.96 15.21 20.60
C ARG A 638 1.83 16.40 21.54
N ALA A 639 0.96 16.32 22.55
CA ALA A 639 0.89 17.33 23.59
C ALA A 639 2.23 17.49 24.34
N ILE A 640 2.90 16.37 24.64
CA ILE A 640 4.21 16.35 25.31
C ILE A 640 5.30 17.03 24.45
N GLN A 641 5.23 16.85 23.13
CA GLN A 641 6.17 17.43 22.17
C GLN A 641 5.88 18.91 21.85
N GLY A 642 4.78 19.49 22.38
CA GLY A 642 4.33 20.83 22.03
C GLY A 642 3.65 20.93 20.66
N ASP A 643 3.33 19.81 20.00
CA ASP A 643 2.59 19.79 18.75
C ASP A 643 1.08 19.83 19.01
N GLN A 644 0.56 21.05 19.21
CA GLN A 644 -0.86 21.29 19.44
C GLN A 644 -1.73 20.85 18.23
N SER A 645 -1.20 20.97 17.02
CA SER A 645 -1.93 20.61 15.80
C SER A 645 -2.13 19.10 15.68
N GLY A 646 -1.06 18.32 15.86
CA GLY A 646 -1.11 16.86 15.85
C GLY A 646 -1.88 16.29 17.03
N MET A 647 -1.86 16.96 18.20
CA MET A 647 -2.73 16.61 19.34
C MET A 647 -4.21 16.71 18.96
N LEU A 648 -4.65 17.85 18.41
CA LEU A 648 -6.05 18.04 18.02
C LEU A 648 -6.49 17.10 16.89
N GLU A 649 -5.60 16.81 15.93
CA GLU A 649 -5.87 15.83 14.86
C GLU A 649 -6.06 14.41 15.42
N SER A 650 -5.20 14.01 16.37
CA SER A 650 -5.31 12.71 17.03
C SER A 650 -6.61 12.60 17.83
N ILE A 651 -7.01 13.66 18.54
CA ILE A 651 -8.28 13.69 19.29
C ILE A 651 -9.49 13.66 18.36
N LYS A 652 -9.44 14.38 17.23
CA LYS A 652 -10.50 14.31 16.23
C LYS A 652 -10.65 12.89 15.70
N SER A 653 -9.55 12.23 15.40
CA SER A 653 -9.54 10.82 14.93
C SER A 653 -10.08 9.85 16.00
N LEU A 654 -9.81 10.13 17.28
CA LEU A 654 -10.37 9.39 18.42
C LEU A 654 -11.90 9.58 18.50
N GLU A 655 -12.40 10.82 18.39
CA GLU A 655 -13.83 11.14 18.41
C GLU A 655 -14.60 10.52 17.24
N GLU A 656 -13.98 10.48 16.05
CA GLU A 656 -14.55 9.87 14.84
C GLU A 656 -14.57 8.33 14.87
N THR A 657 -13.94 7.70 15.87
CA THR A 657 -13.86 6.23 15.96
C THR A 657 -15.24 5.61 16.25
N ARG A 658 -15.94 6.09 17.28
CA ARG A 658 -17.31 5.67 17.65
C ARG A 658 -18.04 6.73 18.49
N PRO A 659 -19.39 6.80 18.44
CA PRO A 659 -20.17 7.73 19.26
C PRO A 659 -19.90 7.60 20.77
N GLU A 660 -19.70 6.39 21.28
CA GLU A 660 -19.46 6.12 22.71
C GLU A 660 -18.11 6.67 23.19
N VAL A 661 -17.17 6.92 22.27
CA VAL A 661 -15.81 7.43 22.56
C VAL A 661 -15.79 8.97 22.65
N ALA A 662 -16.82 9.65 22.13
CA ALA A 662 -16.83 11.11 22.03
C ALA A 662 -16.61 11.80 23.39
N MET A 663 -17.28 11.31 24.44
CA MET A 663 -17.11 11.86 25.79
C MET A 663 -15.67 11.68 26.31
N TYR A 664 -15.04 10.55 26.02
CA TYR A 664 -13.63 10.33 26.38
C TYR A 664 -12.69 11.25 25.62
N ALA A 665 -12.88 11.39 24.30
CA ALA A 665 -12.06 12.24 23.45
C ALA A 665 -12.11 13.71 23.91
N GLN A 666 -13.30 14.20 24.26
CA GLN A 666 -13.49 15.54 24.82
C GLN A 666 -12.79 15.70 26.17
N ALA A 667 -12.94 14.72 27.08
CA ALA A 667 -12.27 14.73 28.38
C ALA A 667 -10.75 14.78 28.23
N LEU A 668 -10.19 13.97 27.32
CA LEU A 668 -8.76 13.94 27.03
C LEU A 668 -8.27 15.28 26.47
N ARG A 669 -9.04 15.89 25.55
CA ARG A 669 -8.73 17.21 25.00
C ARG A 669 -8.59 18.26 26.07
N HIS A 670 -9.59 18.35 26.95
CA HIS A 670 -9.59 19.31 28.03
C HIS A 670 -8.45 19.05 29.03
N ARG A 671 -8.12 17.78 29.31
CA ARG A 671 -6.98 17.43 30.18
C ARG A 671 -5.64 17.88 29.58
N LEU A 672 -5.41 17.63 28.29
CA LEU A 672 -4.14 17.94 27.63
C LEU A 672 -3.96 19.45 27.40
N SER A 673 -5.03 20.15 26.98
CA SER A 673 -5.00 21.62 26.76
C SER A 673 -4.88 22.45 28.05
N ALA A 674 -5.08 21.84 29.23
CA ALA A 674 -4.91 22.50 30.52
C ALA A 674 -3.44 22.66 30.95
N HIS A 675 -2.48 22.14 30.18
CA HIS A 675 -1.05 22.26 30.45
C HIS A 675 -0.34 23.36 29.66
N ASP A 676 -1.00 23.97 28.67
CA ASP A 676 -0.41 25.02 27.82
C ASP A 676 -0.38 26.38 28.57
N PRO A 677 0.81 26.97 28.84
CA PRO A 677 0.94 28.26 29.52
C PRO A 677 0.33 29.44 28.75
N VAL A 678 0.25 29.36 27.41
CA VAL A 678 -0.15 30.47 26.52
C VAL A 678 -1.66 30.58 26.39
N THR A 679 -2.38 29.46 26.36
CA THR A 679 -3.86 29.42 26.25
C THR A 679 -4.60 29.15 27.56
N ASN A 680 -3.86 28.99 28.67
CA ASN A 680 -4.31 28.36 29.91
C ASN A 680 -5.66 28.88 30.47
N LYS A 681 -5.93 30.18 30.40
CA LYS A 681 -7.17 30.74 30.99
C LYS A 681 -8.43 30.37 30.20
N MET A 682 -8.40 30.47 28.87
CA MET A 682 -9.55 30.19 28.02
C MET A 682 -9.85 28.68 27.97
N SER A 683 -8.80 27.85 27.86
CA SER A 683 -8.94 26.40 27.85
C SER A 683 -9.49 25.85 29.18
N LEU A 684 -9.13 26.47 30.32
CA LEU A 684 -9.68 26.09 31.63
C LEU A 684 -11.13 26.52 31.83
N GLU A 685 -11.57 27.64 31.26
CA GLU A 685 -12.99 28.02 31.27
C GLU A 685 -13.85 27.06 30.44
N GLU A 686 -13.38 26.66 29.26
CA GLU A 686 -14.04 25.63 28.43
C GLU A 686 -14.10 24.29 29.16
N ALA A 687 -12.99 23.87 29.79
CA ALA A 687 -12.94 22.65 30.59
C ALA A 687 -13.88 22.71 31.80
N ARG A 688 -13.97 23.88 32.47
CA ARG A 688 -14.93 24.11 33.56
C ARG A 688 -16.37 23.97 33.06
N HIS A 689 -16.70 24.55 31.92
CA HIS A 689 -18.03 24.45 31.34
C HIS A 689 -18.40 23.00 31.03
N TRP A 690 -17.51 22.25 30.37
CA TRP A 690 -17.72 20.84 30.01
C TRP A 690 -17.98 19.95 31.26
N VAL A 691 -17.15 20.06 32.30
CA VAL A 691 -17.33 19.24 33.52
C VAL A 691 -18.56 19.66 34.33
N THR A 692 -18.91 20.96 34.38
CA THR A 692 -19.99 21.45 35.24
C THR A 692 -21.38 21.39 34.60
N GLN A 693 -21.49 21.52 33.28
CA GLN A 693 -22.77 21.61 32.59
C GLN A 693 -23.12 20.40 31.72
N GLU A 694 -22.14 19.64 31.19
CA GLU A 694 -22.42 18.71 30.08
C GLU A 694 -22.11 17.21 30.32
N ALA A 695 -21.14 16.80 31.16
CA ALA A 695 -20.58 15.43 31.00
C ALA A 695 -20.61 14.45 32.20
N VAL A 696 -20.05 14.79 33.38
CA VAL A 696 -19.76 13.77 34.41
C VAL A 696 -20.18 14.21 35.82
N ARG A 697 -21.18 13.52 36.39
CA ARG A 697 -21.64 13.74 37.78
C ARG A 697 -21.22 12.58 38.68
N PHE A 698 -20.18 12.80 39.51
CA PHE A 698 -19.55 11.77 40.34
C PHE A 698 -20.44 11.17 41.44
N ASP A 699 -21.51 11.86 41.84
CA ASP A 699 -22.48 11.43 42.86
C ASP A 699 -23.26 10.17 42.45
N ASN A 700 -23.46 9.97 41.14
CA ASN A 700 -24.26 8.86 40.60
C ASN A 700 -23.50 7.95 39.61
N LEU A 701 -22.17 8.05 39.54
CA LEU A 701 -21.41 7.16 38.66
C LEU A 701 -21.43 5.71 39.18
N PRO A 702 -21.66 4.72 38.29
CA PRO A 702 -21.58 3.31 38.65
C PRO A 702 -20.13 2.93 39.01
N VAL A 703 -19.99 1.95 39.90
CA VAL A 703 -18.69 1.32 40.12
C VAL A 703 -18.33 0.55 38.85
N ILE A 704 -17.08 0.62 38.42
CA ILE A 704 -16.62 -0.13 37.26
C ILE A 704 -16.30 -1.53 37.77
N THR A 705 -16.96 -2.54 37.23
CA THR A 705 -16.94 -3.91 37.78
C THR A 705 -16.18 -4.90 36.90
N GLY A 706 -15.45 -4.42 35.89
CA GLY A 706 -14.70 -5.23 34.95
C GLY A 706 -13.81 -4.38 34.05
N VAL A 707 -13.05 -5.04 33.17
CA VAL A 707 -12.17 -4.37 32.19
C VAL A 707 -12.56 -4.80 30.78
N ASP A 708 -13.84 -4.60 30.47
CA ASP A 708 -14.28 -4.57 29.07
C ASP A 708 -13.96 -3.19 28.47
N PRO A 709 -13.93 -3.06 27.12
CA PRO A 709 -13.58 -1.81 26.46
C PRO A 709 -14.42 -0.60 26.89
N VAL A 710 -15.71 -0.79 27.15
CA VAL A 710 -16.60 0.31 27.56
C VAL A 710 -16.27 0.73 28.99
N SER A 711 -16.06 -0.24 29.88
CA SER A 711 -15.58 0.01 31.24
C SER A 711 -14.24 0.74 31.26
N GLU A 712 -13.29 0.37 30.40
CA GLU A 712 -12.01 1.07 30.31
C GLU A 712 -12.18 2.51 29.80
N ILE A 713 -12.93 2.72 28.71
CA ILE A 713 -13.23 4.07 28.19
C ILE A 713 -13.87 4.94 29.28
N ASN A 714 -14.83 4.41 30.03
CA ASN A 714 -15.46 5.10 31.13
C ASN A 714 -14.46 5.45 32.24
N PHE A 715 -13.62 4.49 32.67
CA PHE A 715 -12.57 4.74 33.67
C PHE A 715 -11.65 5.88 33.23
N ARG A 716 -11.13 5.84 32.00
CA ARG A 716 -10.26 6.88 31.44
C ARG A 716 -10.95 8.24 31.37
N THR A 717 -12.23 8.26 31.01
CA THR A 717 -13.05 9.49 30.97
C THR A 717 -13.18 10.12 32.35
N TYR A 718 -13.55 9.32 33.35
CA TYR A 718 -13.73 9.80 34.73
C TYR A 718 -12.40 10.24 35.36
N LEU A 719 -11.30 9.55 35.04
CA LEU A 719 -9.97 9.97 35.46
C LEU A 719 -9.59 11.32 34.84
N CYS A 720 -9.80 11.51 33.53
CA CYS A 720 -9.54 12.81 32.89
C CYS A 720 -10.39 13.93 33.50
N ALA A 721 -11.68 13.69 33.75
CA ALA A 721 -12.54 14.64 34.44
C ALA A 721 -12.02 14.98 35.85
N ALA A 722 -11.49 14.00 36.58
CA ALA A 722 -10.94 14.21 37.92
C ALA A 722 -9.67 15.08 37.90
N HIS A 723 -8.75 14.84 36.97
CA HIS A 723 -7.56 15.69 36.80
C HIS A 723 -7.95 17.15 36.47
N ILE A 724 -8.96 17.35 35.61
CA ILE A 724 -9.49 18.68 35.28
C ILE A 724 -10.05 19.36 36.53
N LEU A 725 -10.91 18.67 37.30
CA LEU A 725 -11.51 19.22 38.51
C LEU A 725 -10.48 19.60 39.57
N THR A 726 -9.47 18.77 39.78
CA THR A 726 -8.38 19.05 40.73
C THR A 726 -7.60 20.31 40.33
N ARG A 727 -7.32 20.51 39.04
CA ARG A 727 -6.67 21.73 38.54
C ARG A 727 -7.54 22.98 38.69
N LEU A 728 -8.84 22.86 38.41
CA LEU A 728 -9.80 23.97 38.59
C LEU A 728 -9.92 24.39 40.05
N ALA A 729 -9.88 23.43 40.98
CA ALA A 729 -9.93 23.69 42.42
C ALA A 729 -8.66 24.39 42.94
N MET A 730 -7.49 24.12 42.35
CA MET A 730 -6.24 24.81 42.68
C MET A 730 -6.32 26.32 42.37
N GLN A 731 -6.97 26.67 41.25
CA GLN A 731 -7.06 28.07 40.81
C GLN A 731 -8.23 28.83 41.43
N ASN A 732 -9.36 28.16 41.72
CA ASN A 732 -10.53 28.77 42.33
C ASN A 732 -11.31 27.77 43.23
N PRO A 733 -11.25 27.89 44.57
CA PRO A 733 -11.80 26.90 45.51
C PRO A 733 -13.34 26.72 45.59
N GLN A 734 -14.16 27.36 44.76
CA GLN A 734 -15.64 27.34 44.84
C GLN A 734 -16.30 27.18 43.44
N PRO A 735 -17.44 26.47 43.24
CA PRO A 735 -17.97 25.29 43.94
C PRO A 735 -17.73 24.04 43.06
N VAL A 736 -16.57 23.41 43.17
CA VAL A 736 -16.31 22.10 42.56
C VAL A 736 -16.60 21.01 43.60
N SER A 737 -17.46 20.04 43.31
CA SER A 737 -17.78 18.96 44.27
C SER A 737 -16.66 17.92 44.34
N LEU A 738 -15.55 18.27 44.99
CA LEU A 738 -14.47 17.35 45.33
C LEU A 738 -14.93 16.19 46.25
N PRO A 739 -15.92 16.34 47.17
CA PRO A 739 -16.40 15.23 47.99
C PRO A 739 -16.97 14.05 47.19
N ASP A 740 -17.78 14.32 46.16
CA ASP A 740 -18.39 13.25 45.35
C ASP A 740 -17.32 12.50 44.55
N MET A 741 -16.36 13.23 43.98
CA MET A 741 -15.20 12.66 43.30
C MET A 741 -14.38 11.76 44.23
N ARG A 742 -14.11 12.19 45.47
CA ARG A 742 -13.41 11.36 46.46
C ARG A 742 -14.18 10.09 46.79
N ASN A 743 -15.49 10.19 46.99
CA ASN A 743 -16.34 9.04 47.29
C ASN A 743 -16.32 8.03 46.14
N TYR A 744 -16.36 8.50 44.90
CA TYR A 744 -16.22 7.65 43.73
C TYR A 744 -14.87 6.92 43.71
N PHE A 745 -13.74 7.63 43.79
CA PHE A 745 -12.41 6.99 43.72
C PHE A 745 -12.09 6.13 44.94
N CYS A 746 -12.69 6.37 46.11
CA CYS A 746 -12.61 5.45 47.25
C CYS A 746 -13.31 4.12 46.96
N ARG A 747 -14.45 4.13 46.25
CA ARG A 747 -15.10 2.89 45.79
C ARG A 747 -14.27 2.17 44.72
N GLN A 748 -13.70 2.92 43.77
CA GLN A 748 -12.85 2.34 42.72
C GLN A 748 -11.53 1.77 43.25
N GLU A 749 -10.91 2.43 44.23
CA GLU A 749 -9.72 1.91 44.91
C GLU A 749 -9.99 0.55 45.53
N LYS A 750 -11.08 0.39 46.30
CA LYS A 750 -11.44 -0.90 46.90
C LYS A 750 -11.62 -2.01 45.86
N PHE A 751 -12.24 -1.68 44.72
CA PHE A 751 -12.37 -2.62 43.61
C PHE A 751 -10.99 -2.99 43.05
N ALA A 752 -10.15 -1.99 42.75
CA ALA A 752 -8.82 -2.22 42.21
C ALA A 752 -7.90 -2.99 43.19
N GLU A 753 -8.01 -2.76 44.50
CA GLU A 753 -7.31 -3.53 45.54
C GLU A 753 -7.78 -4.99 45.57
N GLN A 754 -9.11 -5.20 45.58
CA GLN A 754 -9.71 -6.54 45.64
C GLN A 754 -9.29 -7.42 44.45
N HIS A 755 -9.06 -6.80 43.29
CA HIS A 755 -8.71 -7.52 42.06
C HIS A 755 -7.25 -7.29 41.60
N GLU A 756 -6.38 -6.76 42.47
CA GLU A 756 -4.94 -6.58 42.21
C GLU A 756 -4.62 -5.73 40.96
N LEU A 757 -5.45 -4.73 40.66
CA LEU A 757 -5.31 -3.83 39.51
C LEU A 757 -4.33 -2.69 39.81
N VAL A 758 -3.06 -3.03 40.03
CA VAL A 758 -2.04 -2.07 40.48
C VAL A 758 -1.85 -0.88 39.53
N GLY A 759 -2.02 -1.08 38.21
CA GLY A 759 -1.97 0.02 37.24
C GLY A 759 -3.07 1.05 37.48
N TRP A 760 -4.31 0.59 37.73
CA TRP A 760 -5.41 1.48 38.12
C TRP A 760 -5.19 2.11 39.49
N LEU A 761 -4.64 1.37 40.45
CA LEU A 761 -4.32 1.92 41.77
C LEU A 761 -3.33 3.08 41.69
N ILE A 762 -2.30 2.99 40.86
CA ILE A 762 -1.34 4.09 40.65
C ILE A 762 -2.07 5.35 40.15
N GLU A 763 -2.89 5.22 39.11
CA GLU A 763 -3.68 6.34 38.54
C GLU A 763 -4.65 6.95 39.59
N ILE A 764 -5.35 6.10 40.34
CA ILE A 764 -6.28 6.51 41.39
C ILE A 764 -5.54 7.23 42.53
N TRP A 765 -4.42 6.69 43.00
CA TRP A 765 -3.62 7.28 44.07
C TRP A 765 -3.02 8.62 43.65
N ILE A 766 -2.58 8.77 42.40
CA ILE A 766 -2.11 10.06 41.87
C ILE A 766 -3.22 11.10 41.91
N VAL A 767 -4.40 10.81 41.36
CA VAL A 767 -5.53 11.75 41.38
C VAL A 767 -5.94 12.12 42.81
N ARG A 768 -6.00 11.14 43.71
CA ARG A 768 -6.33 11.38 45.12
C ARG A 768 -5.28 12.22 45.82
N ALA A 769 -4.00 11.94 45.62
CA ALA A 769 -2.91 12.69 46.22
C ALA A 769 -2.95 14.16 45.78
N LEU A 770 -3.15 14.41 44.49
CA LEU A 770 -3.32 15.77 43.95
C LEU A 770 -4.58 16.46 44.50
N THR A 771 -5.69 15.72 44.61
CA THR A 771 -6.94 16.25 45.18
C THR A 771 -6.74 16.68 46.64
N TYR A 772 -6.13 15.82 47.47
CA TYR A 772 -5.85 16.13 48.86
C TYR A 772 -4.87 17.28 49.03
N HIS A 773 -3.88 17.38 48.14
CA HIS A 773 -2.91 18.49 48.12
C HIS A 773 -3.62 19.83 47.92
N VAL A 774 -4.51 19.91 46.93
CA VAL A 774 -5.30 21.12 46.63
C VAL A 774 -6.27 21.48 47.78
N GLU A 775 -6.79 20.49 48.51
CA GLU A 775 -7.62 20.72 49.70
C GLU A 775 -6.84 21.11 50.97
N GLY A 776 -5.50 21.12 50.92
CA GLY A 776 -4.65 21.37 52.09
C GLY A 776 -4.57 20.21 53.09
N LYS A 777 -5.00 18.99 52.70
CA LYS A 777 -4.95 17.77 53.53
C LYS A 777 -3.60 17.06 53.35
N SER A 778 -2.54 17.69 53.86
CA SER A 778 -1.15 17.27 53.60
C SER A 778 -0.85 15.81 53.95
N GLU A 779 -1.31 15.30 55.11
CA GLU A 779 -1.01 13.92 55.52
C GLU A 779 -1.68 12.87 54.62
N ASP A 780 -2.91 13.13 54.16
CA ASP A 780 -3.61 12.25 53.23
C ASP A 780 -2.98 12.30 51.83
N ALA A 781 -2.57 13.50 51.39
CA ALA A 781 -1.86 13.70 50.13
C ALA A 781 -0.53 12.94 50.10
N HIS A 782 0.26 13.05 51.18
CA HIS A 782 1.54 12.36 51.33
C HIS A 782 1.37 10.84 51.35
N ARG A 783 0.37 10.33 52.09
CA ARG A 783 0.10 8.88 52.14
C ARG A 783 -0.25 8.31 50.77
N ALA A 784 -1.17 8.96 50.04
CA ALA A 784 -1.56 8.53 48.71
C ALA A 784 -0.37 8.62 47.72
N MET A 785 0.45 9.67 47.80
CA MET A 785 1.63 9.82 46.96
C MET A 785 2.69 8.74 47.23
N ILE A 786 2.98 8.43 48.50
CA ILE A 786 3.93 7.38 48.86
C ILE A 786 3.46 6.01 48.33
N ALA A 787 2.15 5.72 48.41
CA ALA A 787 1.57 4.50 47.83
C ALA A 787 1.78 4.44 46.30
N ALA A 788 1.49 5.54 45.58
CA ALA A 788 1.70 5.64 44.14
C ALA A 788 3.17 5.44 43.74
N LEU A 789 4.10 6.11 44.43
CA LEU A 789 5.54 5.98 44.20
C LEU A 789 6.03 4.56 44.47
N GLY A 790 5.59 3.96 45.59
CA GLY A 790 5.92 2.59 45.98
C GLY A 790 5.49 1.55 44.96
N ALA A 791 4.30 1.71 44.39
CA ALA A 791 3.82 0.83 43.33
C ALA A 791 4.52 1.05 41.99
N SER A 792 4.93 2.29 41.68
CA SER A 792 5.45 2.67 40.36
C SER A 792 6.94 2.39 40.16
N ALA A 793 7.78 2.60 41.19
CA ALA A 793 9.23 2.69 41.02
C ALA A 793 9.89 1.45 40.37
N SER A 794 9.41 0.25 40.69
CA SER A 794 9.92 -1.02 40.12
C SER A 794 9.14 -1.51 38.89
N ARG A 795 8.06 -0.82 38.52
CA ARG A 795 7.10 -1.23 37.48
C ARG A 795 7.18 -0.40 36.20
N GLY A 796 8.13 0.52 36.09
CA GLY A 796 8.39 1.30 34.86
C GLY A 796 7.50 2.52 34.65
N TYR A 797 6.52 2.77 35.53
CA TYR A 797 5.69 3.97 35.47
C TYR A 797 6.50 5.21 35.82
N PHE A 798 6.74 6.08 34.83
CA PHE A 798 7.50 7.32 35.01
C PHE A 798 6.71 8.52 34.48
N ARG A 799 6.21 8.43 33.25
CA ARG A 799 5.53 9.50 32.53
C ARG A 799 4.26 9.98 33.22
N ILE A 800 3.50 9.06 33.81
CA ILE A 800 2.27 9.36 34.56
C ILE A 800 2.43 10.43 35.65
N PHE A 801 3.63 10.57 36.23
CA PHE A 801 3.92 11.65 37.19
C PHE A 801 4.30 12.96 36.48
N LEU A 802 5.07 12.88 35.40
CA LEU A 802 5.53 14.04 34.63
C LEU A 802 4.38 14.80 33.98
N ASP A 803 3.37 14.06 33.49
CA ASP A 803 2.20 14.62 32.82
C ASP A 803 1.37 15.56 33.72
N GLU A 804 1.57 15.52 35.05
CA GLU A 804 0.84 16.36 36.00
C GLU A 804 1.51 17.72 36.28
N GLY A 805 2.74 17.94 35.82
CA GLY A 805 3.43 19.24 35.84
C GLY A 805 3.67 19.84 37.23
N ASP A 806 3.50 21.15 37.38
CA ASP A 806 3.82 21.91 38.60
C ASP A 806 3.09 21.40 39.86
N LEU A 807 1.84 20.95 39.70
CA LEU A 807 1.05 20.37 40.78
C LEU A 807 1.73 19.14 41.38
N MET A 808 2.28 18.28 40.51
CA MET A 808 3.01 17.09 40.94
C MET A 808 4.36 17.47 41.53
N ARG A 809 5.10 18.41 40.93
CA ARG A 809 6.38 18.88 41.48
C ARG A 809 6.25 19.32 42.94
N SER A 810 5.30 20.21 43.21
CA SER A 810 5.06 20.73 44.57
C SER A 810 4.80 19.61 45.57
N LEU A 811 4.02 18.61 45.17
CA LEU A 811 3.71 17.46 46.00
C LEU A 811 4.93 16.55 46.20
N LEU A 812 5.70 16.25 45.15
CA LEU A 812 6.93 15.46 45.22
C LEU A 812 7.99 16.11 46.13
N GLU A 813 8.20 17.43 46.01
CA GLU A 813 9.11 18.19 46.88
C GLU A 813 8.69 18.14 48.35
N SER A 814 7.37 18.18 48.62
CA SER A 814 6.85 18.07 49.99
C SER A 814 6.97 16.66 50.59
N VAL A 815 6.94 15.62 49.73
CA VAL A 815 7.04 14.20 50.13
C VAL A 815 8.49 13.75 50.28
N ALA A 816 9.41 14.27 49.46
CA ALA A 816 10.80 13.82 49.40
C ALA A 816 11.51 13.75 50.78
N PRO A 817 11.36 14.73 51.71
CA PRO A 817 11.98 14.66 53.03
C PRO A 817 11.44 13.57 53.95
N ARG A 818 10.30 12.96 53.61
CA ARG A 818 9.59 11.96 54.43
C ARG A 818 9.83 10.53 53.96
N LEU A 819 10.57 10.35 52.86
CA LEU A 819 10.87 9.03 52.30
C LEU A 819 12.03 8.38 53.05
N GLU A 820 11.76 7.22 53.66
CA GLU A 820 12.78 6.41 54.34
C GLU A 820 13.44 5.38 53.41
N ASN A 821 12.73 4.99 52.34
CA ASN A 821 13.21 4.01 51.36
C ASN A 821 14.13 4.69 50.32
N ASN A 822 15.38 4.26 50.26
CA ASN A 822 16.40 4.82 49.36
C ASN A 822 16.02 4.70 47.87
N ASP A 823 15.38 3.61 47.46
CA ASP A 823 14.95 3.42 46.06
C ASP A 823 13.89 4.45 45.66
N LEU A 824 12.97 4.77 46.58
CA LEU A 824 11.96 5.81 46.36
C LEU A 824 12.57 7.21 46.34
N VAL A 825 13.56 7.48 47.19
CA VAL A 825 14.30 8.75 47.17
C VAL A 825 14.98 8.95 45.81
N VAL A 826 15.67 7.92 45.31
CA VAL A 826 16.31 7.96 43.98
C VAL A 826 15.27 8.14 42.87
N PHE A 827 14.14 7.44 42.97
CA PHE A 827 13.07 7.55 41.98
C PHE A 827 12.44 8.95 41.94
N VAL A 828 12.11 9.53 43.11
CA VAL A 828 11.58 10.90 43.20
C VAL A 828 12.59 11.94 42.70
N LYS A 829 13.87 11.76 43.03
CA LYS A 829 14.93 12.62 42.49
C LYS A 829 14.95 12.61 40.96
N ARG A 830 14.90 11.44 40.34
CA ARG A 830 14.83 11.30 38.87
C ARG A 830 13.58 11.96 38.28
N LEU A 831 12.43 11.85 38.95
CA LEU A 831 11.19 12.52 38.52
C LEU A 831 11.34 14.05 38.56
N LEU A 832 11.88 14.60 39.66
CA LEU A 832 12.08 16.04 39.82
C LEU A 832 13.09 16.60 38.79
N GLU A 833 14.17 15.85 38.51
CA GLU A 833 15.17 16.18 37.48
C GLU A 833 14.58 16.17 36.06
N ALA A 834 13.63 15.28 35.79
CA ALA A 834 12.96 15.19 34.48
C ALA A 834 11.86 16.25 34.27
N MET A 835 11.43 16.95 35.33
CA MET A 835 10.47 18.04 35.24
C MET A 835 11.18 19.37 34.91
N PRO A 836 10.63 20.24 34.03
CA PRO A 836 11.24 21.53 33.69
C PRO A 836 11.23 22.50 34.90
N GLY A 837 12.39 22.96 35.39
CA GLY A 837 12.57 23.78 36.62
C GLY A 837 11.84 25.14 36.64
N GLU A 838 11.47 25.66 37.82
CA GLU A 838 10.93 27.04 37.95
C GLU A 838 11.95 28.11 37.50
N SER A 839 13.24 27.83 37.57
CA SER A 839 14.31 28.70 37.06
C SER A 839 14.38 28.72 35.52
N ALA A 840 13.71 27.79 34.84
CA ALA A 840 13.55 27.79 33.38
C ALA A 840 12.29 28.55 32.93
N LYS A 841 11.51 29.15 33.86
CA LYS A 841 10.31 29.95 33.53
C LYS A 841 10.60 31.39 33.10
N VAL A 842 11.88 31.80 33.00
CA VAL A 842 12.31 33.02 32.29
C VAL A 842 13.55 32.71 31.45
N GLU A 843 13.42 31.70 30.60
CA GLU A 843 14.15 31.57 29.34
C GLU A 843 13.37 30.50 28.56
N ILE A 844 12.15 30.88 28.10
CA ILE A 844 11.75 30.35 26.80
C ILE A 844 12.76 30.96 25.87
N ASP A 845 13.79 30.17 25.62
CA ASP A 845 14.77 30.43 24.64
C ASP A 845 14.06 30.44 23.28
N VAL A 846 13.63 31.64 22.87
CA VAL A 846 13.20 31.95 21.51
C VAL A 846 14.39 31.78 20.53
N THR A 847 15.56 31.30 20.97
CA THR A 847 16.70 30.98 20.10
C THR A 847 16.88 29.50 19.73
N HIS A 848 15.92 28.62 20.03
CA HIS A 848 15.87 27.27 19.42
C HIS A 848 14.65 27.04 18.52
N GLY A 849 14.25 28.06 17.75
CA GLY A 849 13.83 27.74 16.38
C GLY A 849 15.07 27.19 15.69
N GLU A 850 15.11 25.88 15.36
CA GLU A 850 16.25 25.28 14.66
C GLU A 850 16.72 26.25 13.58
N ALA A 851 17.91 26.82 13.74
CA ALA A 851 18.46 27.70 12.73
C ALA A 851 18.40 26.95 11.40
N LEU A 852 17.86 27.60 10.37
CA LEU A 852 17.87 27.03 9.04
C LEU A 852 19.31 26.63 8.73
N SER A 853 19.52 25.37 8.36
CA SER A 853 20.84 24.92 7.92
C SER A 853 21.30 25.79 6.75
N ASN A 854 22.62 25.89 6.52
CA ASN A 854 23.16 26.63 5.38
C ASN A 854 22.49 26.24 4.06
N ARG A 855 22.13 24.95 3.94
CA ARG A 855 21.43 24.41 2.78
C ARG A 855 19.97 24.86 2.68
N GLU A 856 19.26 24.94 3.79
CA GLU A 856 17.92 25.50 3.85
C GLU A 856 17.90 27.01 3.60
N LEU A 857 18.94 27.75 4.01
CA LEU A 857 19.13 29.17 3.69
C LEU A 857 19.36 29.40 2.19
N GLU A 858 20.16 28.56 1.54
CA GLU A 858 20.35 28.60 0.08
C GLU A 858 19.03 28.37 -0.66
N VAL A 859 18.27 27.34 -0.28
CA VAL A 859 16.94 27.04 -0.83
C VAL A 859 15.97 28.22 -0.58
N LEU A 860 15.98 28.80 0.62
CA LEU A 860 15.12 29.93 0.98
C LEU A 860 15.44 31.21 0.17
N ARG A 861 16.72 31.49 -0.10
CA ARG A 861 17.13 32.63 -0.96
C ARG A 861 16.64 32.47 -2.39
N LEU A 862 16.74 31.26 -2.95
CA LEU A 862 16.26 30.98 -4.30
C LEU A 862 14.72 31.00 -4.37
N LEU A 863 14.04 30.54 -3.31
CA LEU A 863 12.59 30.73 -3.16
C LEU A 863 12.20 32.21 -3.14
N ALA A 864 12.99 33.06 -2.49
CA ALA A 864 12.76 34.51 -2.47
C ALA A 864 13.03 35.18 -3.82
N ALA A 865 13.93 34.61 -4.63
CA ALA A 865 14.26 35.08 -5.98
C ALA A 865 13.21 34.70 -7.04
N GLY A 866 12.20 33.90 -6.70
CA GLY A 866 11.12 33.52 -7.61
C GLY A 866 11.30 32.18 -8.33
N GLU A 867 12.41 31.48 -8.06
CA GLU A 867 12.75 30.19 -8.70
C GLU A 867 11.72 29.10 -8.35
N SER A 868 11.43 28.22 -9.29
CA SER A 868 10.61 27.02 -9.09
C SER A 868 11.42 25.91 -8.41
N TYR A 869 10.75 24.93 -7.78
CA TYR A 869 11.48 23.84 -7.08
C TYR A 869 12.40 23.04 -8.00
N LYS A 870 12.09 22.99 -9.31
CA LYS A 870 12.91 22.32 -10.32
C LYS A 870 14.19 23.12 -10.61
N GLU A 871 14.09 24.44 -10.75
CA GLU A 871 15.23 25.33 -11.00
C GLU A 871 16.16 25.40 -9.78
N ILE A 872 15.59 25.44 -8.56
CA ILE A 872 16.35 25.32 -7.30
C ILE A 872 17.15 24.01 -7.26
N GLY A 873 16.54 22.90 -7.68
CA GLY A 873 17.20 21.59 -7.77
C GLY A 873 18.37 21.60 -8.75
N GLN A 874 18.21 22.25 -9.91
CA GLN A 874 19.27 22.37 -10.90
C GLN A 874 20.42 23.26 -10.43
N GLN A 875 20.14 24.43 -9.83
CA GLN A 875 21.17 25.35 -9.35
C GLN A 875 21.95 24.80 -8.15
N LEU A 876 21.29 24.06 -7.25
CA LEU A 876 21.93 23.50 -6.06
C LEU A 876 22.42 22.06 -6.28
N TYR A 877 22.25 21.46 -7.46
CA TYR A 877 22.54 20.04 -7.72
C TYR A 877 21.80 19.09 -6.73
N LEU A 878 20.51 19.34 -6.52
CA LEU A 878 19.62 18.55 -5.64
C LEU A 878 18.45 17.95 -6.44
N SER A 879 17.99 16.76 -6.04
CA SER A 879 16.76 16.17 -6.60
C SER A 879 15.52 16.99 -6.22
N LEU A 880 14.46 16.94 -7.03
CA LEU A 880 13.20 17.65 -6.73
C LEU A 880 12.61 17.26 -5.37
N ASN A 881 12.70 15.98 -5.01
CA ASN A 881 12.23 15.47 -3.72
C ASN A 881 13.06 16.04 -2.55
N THR A 882 14.37 16.20 -2.75
CA THR A 882 15.26 16.81 -1.75
C THR A 882 14.95 18.29 -1.57
N VAL A 883 14.66 19.02 -2.65
CA VAL A 883 14.22 20.43 -2.56
C VAL A 883 12.89 20.51 -1.80
N GLN A 884 11.89 19.69 -2.14
CA GLN A 884 10.61 19.66 -1.44
C GLN A 884 10.75 19.32 0.06
N PHE A 885 11.67 18.41 0.39
CA PHE A 885 12.02 18.10 1.77
C PHE A 885 12.58 19.32 2.50
N HIS A 886 13.53 20.04 1.91
CA HIS A 886 14.05 21.29 2.49
C HIS A 886 12.98 22.37 2.61
N VAL A 887 12.09 22.53 1.61
CA VAL A 887 10.98 23.49 1.70
C VAL A 887 10.02 23.15 2.83
N LYS A 888 9.67 21.85 2.99
CA LYS A 888 8.83 21.38 4.10
C LYS A 888 9.48 21.69 5.46
N ASN A 889 10.80 21.47 5.58
CA ASN A 889 11.53 21.77 6.80
C ASN A 889 11.62 23.29 7.05
N ILE A 890 11.87 24.11 6.03
CA ILE A 890 11.85 25.58 6.12
C ILE A 890 10.48 26.06 6.61
N TYR A 891 9.39 25.52 6.07
CA TYR A 891 8.03 25.88 6.47
C TYR A 891 7.72 25.45 7.91
N GLY A 892 8.16 24.25 8.31
CA GLY A 892 8.09 23.80 9.70
C GLY A 892 8.86 24.70 10.65
N LYS A 893 10.11 25.05 10.32
CA LYS A 893 11.00 25.88 11.15
C LYS A 893 10.55 27.33 11.24
N LEU A 894 9.97 27.89 10.18
CA LEU A 894 9.42 29.25 10.16
C LEU A 894 7.96 29.32 10.66
N LEU A 895 7.33 28.18 10.95
CA LEU A 895 5.93 28.06 11.35
C LEU A 895 4.97 28.72 10.34
N VAL A 896 5.13 28.38 9.07
CA VAL A 896 4.36 28.90 7.93
C VAL A 896 3.98 27.76 6.99
N ASN A 897 2.96 27.96 6.18
CA ASN A 897 2.42 26.94 5.27
C ASN A 897 2.30 27.43 3.81
N LYS A 898 2.75 28.67 3.53
CA LYS A 898 2.78 29.25 2.18
C LYS A 898 4.11 29.93 1.89
N ARG A 899 4.54 29.85 0.62
CA ARG A 899 5.78 30.47 0.11
C ARG A 899 5.91 31.96 0.46
N VAL A 900 4.83 32.71 0.25
CA VAL A 900 4.82 34.17 0.50
C VAL A 900 5.06 34.47 1.99
N GLN A 901 4.41 33.73 2.89
CA GLN A 901 4.58 33.88 4.34
C GLN A 901 5.99 33.49 4.80
N ALA A 902 6.58 32.45 4.19
CA ALA A 902 7.96 32.06 4.47
C ALA A 902 8.96 33.16 4.10
N ILE A 903 8.74 33.84 2.97
CA ILE A 903 9.59 34.95 2.51
C ILE A 903 9.42 36.18 3.41
N GLU A 904 8.18 36.54 3.77
CA GLU A 904 7.92 37.67 4.68
C GLU A 904 8.56 37.45 6.05
N LYS A 905 8.37 36.27 6.64
CA LYS A 905 8.94 35.93 7.94
C LYS A 905 10.46 35.83 7.91
N ALA A 906 11.03 35.33 6.82
CA ALA A 906 12.47 35.31 6.63
C ALA A 906 13.10 36.72 6.51
N ARG A 907 12.38 37.69 5.92
CA ARG A 907 12.79 39.11 5.88
C ARG A 907 12.70 39.78 7.26
N GLU A 908 11.63 39.51 8.02
CA GLU A 908 11.48 39.99 9.40
C GLU A 908 12.61 39.47 10.30
N MET A 909 13.04 38.23 10.07
CA MET A 909 14.14 37.57 10.80
C MET A 909 15.54 37.87 10.22
N LYS A 910 15.66 38.69 9.16
CA LYS A 910 16.92 39.05 8.47
C LYS A 910 17.75 37.86 7.96
N LEU A 911 17.08 36.79 7.51
CA LEU A 911 17.73 35.58 6.97
C LEU A 911 18.01 35.70 5.45
N ILE A 912 17.28 36.58 4.76
CA ILE A 912 17.35 36.85 3.32
C ILE A 912 17.20 38.34 3.01
#